data_AF-A0A059KL99-F1
#
_entry.id   AF-A0A059KL99-F1
#
_cell.length_a   1.000
_cell.length_b   1.000
_cell.length_c   1.000
_cell.angle_alpha   90.00
_cell.angle_beta   90.00
_cell.angle_gamma   90.00
#
_symmetry.space_group_name_H-M   'P 1'
#
loop_
_entity.id
_entity.type
_entity.pdbx_description
1 polymer ?
#
loop_
_entity_poly.entity_id
_entity_poly.type
_entity_poly.pdbx_seq_one_letter_code
_entity_poly.pdbx_strand_id
1 'polypeptide(L)'
;MALIANIASWSSTDYKSVTAEQIASLTPDQVKLMTHPDWLLPAAVAGFTAAQMPSISISWYWMTAGWLNALSPSAFAAIPAAGIAQIASSAVAGLDVNHAAALTPTQIASLASPQSLNAAAVAALSDAQLAAIPTTKWGSMEAAWLNAVQVQAFSTLAATSVAKFGSTAIAGLDVAHTQALTAAQLDALSVGKLSLASMAALTPAQLTGMGAAKWSSFTAAQLNAITPDRFALIPPASVAKFASAACAGLDVAHVQALGTAQMAALYYPEKLSLAAVAALSPAQVAAIGTSFYWMTPAWLNALSPAALAAIPVKGIGQLAGSTIAGLDVAHTQALTTTQLDALGVGSLSLASMAALTATQLTGMGAAKWSSFTAAQLNAIAPDKFALVPSASLVGLGRTVTSGLDAAHVQAMTVAQVAALYYPEWLNVSAVAALSPEKVAAIRTSFYWMDAAWLNALSPAAFAAITATGIGQLSGTAIAGLDASHAQTLTTTQLNAISLGSLSTTAVAALLPAQVASITQNFYWRTPAWLNALSAAAFAAIPPAGIMQMKSATIAALDATHVGAMTGVQVAALDYWQRTSLTTAQMGWFSASAIASFTTAQLDDLTAAQLAGLTATQAAGFTATQLASLTPAQLVGLSVSAVSGFNAAQLAVLGTNLCVLSPAAIAALPVGTFSQLSLMQLSSLQGDQVAALTAQQLGSLSATQANYLTPGQLDVLGSRVQFLSPSAVAGLSNANLLYVHSSLTAPQLAALTPAQTAAVQAAGSAVTALLATLTDAGVRAQVTAALGAGESLFSYNGLVQVLGGVAASIGAGGLTAAQMNDLKTLASAVSQTLGASSYLAKITANVVNGDLSNSWWTGGAASQTALGNLAVGSSADQMGKLVGKWFLGTDLPTWTGSATYTTLDAPLFSAAGPLASEINQGSIGDCYLMAAMIVTADDYASILETMFTDNGNGTWGVRFYAPNDEPMYVTVNNALPAWSTATADSGSLWVSLLEKAYVEWEVHYKGEQNTYDGISGGDSRGFQAIMGRSSTYYNVTSHSVSAWTTSVKNTVVAALASGQEVMYGSSVNTTDALTGKTELVGSHMFAVLGFDAATDEFILQNPWSSQGGSTWIGTFGMSAAELWVGSNNFIVTHEAAPMGALDSKYQYNVSQLVQAMAVGGGQAAALAPTRSDTTSSVTLLATPV
;
A
#
# COMPACT_ATOMS: atom_id res chain seq x y z
N MET A 1 -44.94 0.77 -154.01
CA MET A 1 -44.18 -0.35 -154.60
C MET A 1 -42.85 0.07 -155.20
N ALA A 2 -42.75 1.12 -156.04
CA ALA A 2 -41.45 1.58 -156.58
C ALA A 2 -40.42 1.96 -155.50
N LEU A 3 -40.86 2.62 -154.43
CA LEU A 3 -39.98 3.00 -153.32
C LEU A 3 -39.37 1.77 -152.60
N ILE A 4 -40.12 0.67 -152.49
CA ILE A 4 -39.74 -0.56 -151.78
C ILE A 4 -38.66 -1.35 -152.54
N ALA A 5 -38.50 -1.14 -153.84
CA ALA A 5 -37.53 -1.88 -154.65
C ALA A 5 -36.06 -1.47 -154.42
N ASN A 6 -35.80 -0.32 -153.79
CA ASN A 6 -34.44 0.25 -153.68
C ASN A 6 -34.10 0.80 -152.29
N ILE A 7 -34.46 0.04 -151.26
CA ILE A 7 -34.36 0.43 -149.83
C ILE A 7 -32.94 0.89 -149.44
N ALA A 8 -31.90 0.26 -149.98
CA ALA A 8 -30.51 0.55 -149.64
C ALA A 8 -30.05 1.98 -150.05
N SER A 9 -30.80 2.68 -150.90
CA SER A 9 -30.45 4.02 -151.41
C SER A 9 -31.41 5.13 -150.95
N TRP A 10 -32.29 4.85 -150.00
CA TRP A 10 -33.27 5.81 -149.52
C TRP A 10 -32.62 7.08 -148.94
N SER A 11 -33.14 8.24 -149.36
CA SER A 11 -32.80 9.54 -148.80
C SER A 11 -33.59 9.83 -147.53
N SER A 12 -33.21 10.88 -146.77
CA SER A 12 -33.97 11.32 -145.58
C SER A 12 -35.44 11.64 -145.88
N THR A 13 -35.73 12.18 -147.08
CA THR A 13 -37.11 12.46 -147.52
C THR A 13 -37.89 11.17 -147.75
N ASP A 14 -37.24 10.15 -148.33
CA ASP A 14 -37.87 8.86 -148.60
C ASP A 14 -38.24 8.15 -147.30
N TYR A 15 -37.32 8.09 -146.33
CA TYR A 15 -37.57 7.56 -144.99
C TYR A 15 -38.72 8.30 -144.27
N LYS A 16 -38.90 9.61 -144.49
CA LYS A 16 -39.99 10.36 -143.86
C LYS A 16 -41.35 10.21 -144.56
N SER A 17 -41.37 9.71 -145.80
CA SER A 17 -42.58 9.59 -146.62
C SER A 17 -43.29 8.23 -146.53
N VAL A 18 -42.64 7.21 -145.95
CA VAL A 18 -43.18 5.86 -145.85
C VAL A 18 -44.22 5.74 -144.74
N THR A 19 -45.25 4.91 -144.97
CA THR A 19 -46.34 4.67 -144.02
C THR A 19 -46.13 3.41 -143.19
N ALA A 20 -46.86 3.26 -142.08
CA ALA A 20 -46.83 2.06 -141.26
C ALA A 20 -47.19 0.78 -142.04
N GLU A 21 -48.21 0.79 -142.89
CA GLU A 21 -48.56 -0.40 -143.68
C GLU A 21 -47.45 -0.80 -144.65
N GLN A 22 -46.74 0.19 -145.21
CA GLN A 22 -45.61 -0.05 -146.09
C GLN A 22 -44.46 -0.71 -145.35
N ILE A 23 -44.13 -0.22 -144.15
CA ILE A 23 -43.12 -0.84 -143.28
C ILE A 23 -43.54 -2.26 -142.88
N ALA A 24 -44.81 -2.50 -142.51
CA ALA A 24 -45.31 -3.82 -142.14
C ALA A 24 -45.23 -4.85 -143.29
N SER A 25 -45.35 -4.38 -144.54
CA SER A 25 -45.29 -5.23 -145.74
C SER A 25 -43.87 -5.68 -146.14
N LEU A 26 -42.83 -5.15 -145.50
CA LEU A 26 -41.45 -5.49 -145.82
C LEU A 26 -41.07 -6.89 -145.29
N THR A 27 -40.22 -7.61 -146.04
CA THR A 27 -39.60 -8.83 -145.50
C THR A 27 -38.46 -8.47 -144.53
N PRO A 28 -38.08 -9.37 -143.61
CA PRO A 28 -36.89 -9.20 -142.77
C PRO A 28 -35.62 -8.83 -143.57
N ASP A 29 -35.38 -9.48 -144.72
CA ASP A 29 -34.25 -9.17 -145.60
C ASP A 29 -34.32 -7.76 -146.19
N GLN A 30 -35.53 -7.27 -146.50
CA GLN A 30 -35.75 -5.90 -146.98
C GLN A 30 -35.49 -4.87 -145.88
N VAL A 31 -35.89 -5.14 -144.64
CA VAL A 31 -35.59 -4.27 -143.49
C VAL A 31 -34.09 -4.20 -143.23
N LYS A 32 -33.35 -5.29 -143.44
CA LYS A 32 -31.89 -5.32 -143.30
C LYS A 32 -31.15 -4.38 -144.26
N LEU A 33 -31.74 -4.09 -145.42
CA LEU A 33 -31.20 -3.14 -146.40
C LEU A 33 -31.37 -1.68 -145.98
N MET A 34 -32.13 -1.38 -144.91
CA MET A 34 -32.31 0.00 -144.44
C MET A 34 -31.02 0.52 -143.79
N THR A 35 -30.45 1.58 -144.37
CA THR A 35 -29.22 2.23 -143.89
C THR A 35 -29.47 3.32 -142.84
N HIS A 36 -30.67 3.94 -142.83
CA HIS A 36 -31.08 4.97 -141.85
C HIS A 36 -32.51 4.80 -141.30
N PRO A 37 -32.87 3.64 -140.72
CA PRO A 37 -34.20 3.46 -140.13
C PRO A 37 -34.51 4.42 -138.96
N ASP A 38 -33.51 5.08 -138.38
CA ASP A 38 -33.64 6.13 -137.37
C ASP A 38 -34.31 7.41 -137.91
N TRP A 39 -34.24 7.66 -139.23
CA TRP A 39 -34.88 8.81 -139.88
C TRP A 39 -36.38 8.64 -140.11
N LEU A 40 -36.93 7.44 -139.87
CA LEU A 40 -38.37 7.19 -139.97
C LEU A 40 -39.13 8.08 -138.99
N LEU A 41 -40.26 8.62 -139.45
CA LEU A 41 -41.20 9.30 -138.56
C LEU A 41 -41.87 8.27 -137.63
N PRO A 42 -42.14 8.61 -136.35
CA PRO A 42 -42.80 7.72 -135.40
C PRO A 42 -44.05 7.02 -135.96
N ALA A 43 -44.90 7.73 -136.71
CA ALA A 43 -46.10 7.16 -137.32
C ALA A 43 -45.82 6.01 -138.32
N ALA A 44 -44.66 6.01 -138.98
CA ALA A 44 -44.23 4.93 -139.87
C ALA A 44 -43.61 3.77 -139.08
N VAL A 45 -42.89 4.08 -138.01
CA VAL A 45 -42.24 3.12 -137.12
C VAL A 45 -43.23 2.15 -136.49
N ALA A 46 -44.46 2.60 -136.18
CA ALA A 46 -45.56 1.77 -135.70
C ALA A 46 -45.90 0.56 -136.60
N GLY A 47 -45.50 0.62 -137.87
CA GLY A 47 -45.67 -0.47 -138.84
C GLY A 47 -44.70 -1.64 -138.67
N PHE A 48 -43.61 -1.49 -137.91
CA PHE A 48 -42.68 -2.61 -137.72
C PHE A 48 -43.35 -3.76 -136.95
N THR A 49 -43.13 -4.97 -137.46
CA THR A 49 -43.57 -6.22 -136.86
C THR A 49 -42.44 -6.88 -136.06
N ALA A 50 -42.79 -7.70 -135.06
CA ALA A 50 -41.81 -8.42 -134.24
C ALA A 50 -40.79 -9.24 -135.07
N ALA A 51 -41.20 -9.84 -136.18
CA ALA A 51 -40.33 -10.64 -137.04
C ALA A 51 -39.26 -9.79 -137.78
N GLN A 52 -39.53 -8.49 -137.99
CA GLN A 52 -38.63 -7.59 -138.72
C GLN A 52 -37.56 -6.98 -137.82
N MET A 53 -37.86 -6.77 -136.54
CA MET A 53 -37.00 -6.01 -135.62
C MET A 53 -35.57 -6.55 -135.48
N PRO A 54 -35.31 -7.88 -135.46
CA PRO A 54 -33.95 -8.41 -135.47
C PRO A 54 -33.13 -8.10 -136.74
N SER A 55 -33.80 -7.68 -137.82
CA SER A 55 -33.15 -7.38 -139.11
C SER A 55 -32.60 -5.96 -139.20
N ILE A 56 -32.93 -5.07 -138.26
CA ILE A 56 -32.36 -3.73 -138.19
C ILE A 56 -30.88 -3.87 -137.80
N SER A 57 -30.00 -3.52 -138.74
CA SER A 57 -28.55 -3.79 -138.66
C SER A 57 -27.69 -2.58 -138.29
N ILE A 58 -28.31 -1.41 -138.09
CA ILE A 58 -27.63 -0.18 -137.68
C ILE A 58 -27.53 -0.06 -136.15
N SER A 59 -26.72 0.89 -135.67
CA SER A 59 -26.64 1.15 -134.24
C SER A 59 -27.93 1.74 -133.69
N TRP A 60 -28.39 1.19 -132.58
CA TRP A 60 -29.63 1.62 -131.91
C TRP A 60 -29.44 2.90 -131.07
N TYR A 61 -28.21 3.42 -130.98
CA TYR A 61 -27.88 4.66 -130.26
C TYR A 61 -28.65 5.88 -130.78
N TRP A 62 -28.94 5.92 -132.08
CA TRP A 62 -29.61 7.03 -132.75
C TRP A 62 -31.13 7.05 -132.57
N MET A 63 -31.71 5.99 -131.99
CA MET A 63 -33.16 5.89 -131.80
C MET A 63 -33.63 6.78 -130.66
N THR A 64 -34.55 7.69 -130.96
CA THR A 64 -35.15 8.60 -129.96
C THR A 64 -36.27 7.89 -129.17
N ALA A 65 -36.62 8.42 -128.00
CA ALA A 65 -37.76 7.90 -127.22
C ALA A 65 -39.07 7.88 -128.01
N GLY A 66 -39.34 8.94 -128.80
CA GLY A 66 -40.54 9.02 -129.63
C GLY A 66 -40.55 8.01 -130.77
N TRP A 67 -39.37 7.63 -131.30
CA TRP A 67 -39.25 6.55 -132.27
C TRP A 67 -39.55 5.21 -131.60
N LEU A 68 -38.96 4.96 -130.43
CA LEU A 68 -39.11 3.70 -129.70
C LEU A 68 -40.54 3.46 -129.18
N ASN A 69 -41.19 4.48 -128.60
CA ASN A 69 -42.57 4.41 -128.10
C ASN A 69 -43.62 4.32 -129.21
N ALA A 70 -43.24 4.57 -130.46
CA ALA A 70 -44.17 4.43 -131.57
C ALA A 70 -44.28 3.00 -132.09
N LEU A 71 -43.34 2.11 -131.70
CA LEU A 71 -43.46 0.70 -131.98
C LEU A 71 -44.70 0.11 -131.30
N SER A 72 -45.19 -1.01 -131.81
CA SER A 72 -46.09 -1.83 -130.99
C SER A 72 -45.28 -2.51 -129.87
N PRO A 73 -45.87 -2.77 -128.68
CA PRO A 73 -45.18 -3.45 -127.59
C PRO A 73 -44.53 -4.79 -128.00
N SER A 74 -45.18 -5.54 -128.90
CA SER A 74 -44.65 -6.81 -129.42
C SER A 74 -43.46 -6.62 -130.36
N ALA A 75 -43.45 -5.57 -131.19
CA ALA A 75 -42.30 -5.23 -132.01
C ALA A 75 -41.15 -4.71 -131.14
N PHE A 76 -41.42 -3.83 -130.19
CA PHE A 76 -40.42 -3.34 -129.25
C PHE A 76 -39.75 -4.47 -128.44
N ALA A 77 -40.53 -5.42 -127.92
CA ALA A 77 -40.03 -6.61 -127.23
C ALA A 77 -39.14 -7.51 -128.11
N ALA A 78 -39.28 -7.44 -129.44
CA ALA A 78 -38.50 -8.22 -130.39
C ALA A 78 -37.14 -7.59 -130.78
N ILE A 79 -36.81 -6.39 -130.27
CA ILE A 79 -35.48 -5.79 -130.45
C ILE A 79 -34.44 -6.72 -129.82
N PRO A 80 -33.36 -7.12 -130.53
CA PRO A 80 -32.32 -7.93 -129.93
C PRO A 80 -31.74 -7.26 -128.69
N ALA A 81 -31.37 -8.04 -127.67
CA ALA A 81 -30.82 -7.50 -126.42
C ALA A 81 -29.55 -6.64 -126.65
N ALA A 82 -28.73 -7.00 -127.64
CA ALA A 82 -27.58 -6.21 -128.09
C ALA A 82 -27.97 -4.86 -128.71
N GLY A 83 -29.17 -4.74 -129.28
CA GLY A 83 -29.73 -3.49 -129.77
C GLY A 83 -30.21 -2.61 -128.62
N ILE A 84 -30.96 -3.18 -127.67
CA ILE A 84 -31.38 -2.46 -126.44
C ILE A 84 -30.18 -1.91 -125.67
N ALA A 85 -29.06 -2.64 -125.61
CA ALA A 85 -27.82 -2.19 -124.96
C ALA A 85 -27.20 -0.92 -125.55
N GLN A 86 -27.47 -0.63 -126.83
CA GLN A 86 -26.91 0.52 -127.54
C GLN A 86 -27.77 1.78 -127.44
N ILE A 87 -29.02 1.67 -126.96
CA ILE A 87 -29.93 2.82 -126.86
C ILE A 87 -29.39 3.85 -125.88
N ALA A 88 -29.39 5.12 -126.28
CA ALA A 88 -28.96 6.23 -125.44
C ALA A 88 -29.82 6.35 -124.17
N SER A 89 -29.20 6.63 -123.02
CA SER A 89 -29.89 6.78 -121.73
C SER A 89 -31.01 7.81 -121.75
N SER A 90 -30.86 8.90 -122.51
CA SER A 90 -31.89 9.92 -122.71
C SER A 90 -33.13 9.38 -123.44
N ALA A 91 -32.96 8.43 -124.37
CA ALA A 91 -34.06 7.76 -125.04
C ALA A 91 -34.72 6.72 -124.13
N VAL A 92 -33.93 5.97 -123.35
CA VAL A 92 -34.45 5.05 -122.31
C VAL A 92 -35.29 5.80 -121.26
N ALA A 93 -34.87 7.02 -120.88
CA ALA A 93 -35.61 7.87 -119.94
C ALA A 93 -36.98 8.33 -120.46
N GLY A 94 -37.14 8.43 -121.78
CA GLY A 94 -38.40 8.84 -122.40
C GLY A 94 -39.34 7.68 -122.74
N LEU A 95 -39.02 6.43 -122.37
CA LEU A 95 -39.91 5.30 -122.61
C LEU A 95 -41.21 5.44 -121.81
N ASP A 96 -42.34 5.15 -122.45
CA ASP A 96 -43.62 5.09 -121.76
C ASP A 96 -43.80 3.77 -120.99
N VAL A 97 -44.87 3.71 -120.18
CA VAL A 97 -45.22 2.57 -119.31
C VAL A 97 -45.37 1.27 -120.09
N ASN A 98 -46.00 1.30 -121.27
CA ASN A 98 -46.29 0.10 -122.05
C ASN A 98 -45.01 -0.50 -122.65
N HIS A 99 -44.10 0.37 -123.09
CA HIS A 99 -42.83 -0.04 -123.69
C HIS A 99 -41.83 -0.50 -122.63
N ALA A 100 -41.79 0.16 -121.48
CA ALA A 100 -41.01 -0.32 -120.35
C ALA A 100 -41.49 -1.70 -119.87
N ALA A 101 -42.80 -1.92 -119.77
CA ALA A 101 -43.38 -3.23 -119.42
C ALA A 101 -43.13 -4.30 -120.48
N ALA A 102 -43.02 -3.92 -121.76
CA ALA A 102 -42.76 -4.83 -122.88
C ALA A 102 -41.30 -5.32 -122.95
N LEU A 103 -40.36 -4.71 -122.23
CA LEU A 103 -38.97 -5.18 -122.21
C LEU A 103 -38.88 -6.58 -121.63
N THR A 104 -38.28 -7.51 -122.35
CA THR A 104 -37.97 -8.83 -121.80
C THR A 104 -36.91 -8.74 -120.70
N PRO A 105 -36.85 -9.68 -119.75
CA PRO A 105 -35.80 -9.75 -118.74
C PRO A 105 -34.37 -9.65 -119.32
N THR A 106 -34.10 -10.32 -120.45
CA THR A 106 -32.80 -10.26 -121.14
C THR A 106 -32.46 -8.87 -121.70
N GLN A 107 -33.48 -8.14 -122.16
CA GLN A 107 -33.31 -6.77 -122.65
C GLN A 107 -33.07 -5.79 -121.49
N ILE A 108 -33.84 -5.91 -120.39
CA ILE A 108 -33.58 -5.14 -119.16
C ILE A 108 -32.16 -5.39 -118.67
N ALA A 109 -31.70 -6.64 -118.68
CA ALA A 109 -30.34 -7.00 -118.28
C ALA A 109 -29.25 -6.33 -119.13
N SER A 110 -29.56 -6.06 -120.39
CA SER A 110 -28.63 -5.51 -121.38
C SER A 110 -28.61 -3.99 -121.40
N LEU A 111 -29.55 -3.30 -120.72
CA LEU A 111 -29.56 -1.84 -120.65
C LEU A 111 -28.24 -1.31 -120.07
N ALA A 112 -27.63 -0.37 -120.79
CA ALA A 112 -26.38 0.26 -120.37
C ALA A 112 -26.53 1.01 -119.03
N SER A 113 -27.68 1.65 -118.82
CA SER A 113 -28.00 2.44 -117.61
C SER A 113 -29.49 2.33 -117.26
N PRO A 114 -29.91 1.23 -116.60
CA PRO A 114 -31.32 1.02 -116.26
C PRO A 114 -31.90 2.11 -115.32
N GLN A 115 -31.03 2.81 -114.58
CA GLN A 115 -31.38 3.99 -113.77
C GLN A 115 -32.04 5.13 -114.57
N SER A 116 -31.84 5.15 -115.89
CA SER A 116 -32.35 6.22 -116.73
C SER A 116 -33.86 6.12 -116.93
N LEU A 117 -34.47 4.93 -116.69
CA LEU A 117 -35.91 4.75 -116.75
C LEU A 117 -36.61 5.76 -115.83
N ASN A 118 -37.63 6.44 -116.36
CA ASN A 118 -38.43 7.37 -115.56
C ASN A 118 -39.28 6.62 -114.52
N ALA A 119 -39.76 7.34 -113.50
CA ALA A 119 -40.50 6.73 -112.39
C ALA A 119 -41.74 5.93 -112.83
N ALA A 120 -42.48 6.40 -113.84
CA ALA A 120 -43.67 5.69 -114.33
C ALA A 120 -43.28 4.35 -115.01
N ALA A 121 -42.20 4.35 -115.79
CA ALA A 121 -41.64 3.15 -116.40
C ALA A 121 -41.13 2.14 -115.35
N VAL A 122 -40.47 2.62 -114.30
CA VAL A 122 -39.99 1.77 -113.20
C VAL A 122 -41.14 1.13 -112.42
N ALA A 123 -42.21 1.88 -112.17
CA ALA A 123 -43.42 1.38 -111.50
C ALA A 123 -44.18 0.30 -112.30
N ALA A 124 -43.87 0.16 -113.59
CA ALA A 124 -44.48 -0.81 -114.50
C ALA A 124 -43.65 -2.08 -114.70
N LEU A 125 -42.45 -2.15 -114.12
CA LEU A 125 -41.58 -3.33 -114.23
C LEU A 125 -42.14 -4.50 -113.41
N SER A 126 -42.17 -5.67 -114.03
CA SER A 126 -42.48 -6.95 -113.39
C SER A 126 -41.30 -7.48 -112.55
N ASP A 127 -41.59 -8.39 -111.62
CA ASP A 127 -40.58 -9.07 -110.80
C ASP A 127 -39.47 -9.73 -111.63
N ALA A 128 -39.84 -10.35 -112.76
CA ALA A 128 -38.88 -11.00 -113.65
C ALA A 128 -37.94 -10.00 -114.35
N GLN A 129 -38.43 -8.79 -114.64
CA GLN A 129 -37.61 -7.72 -115.22
C GLN A 129 -36.67 -7.13 -114.17
N LEU A 130 -37.17 -6.85 -112.96
CA LEU A 130 -36.35 -6.35 -111.85
C LEU A 130 -35.25 -7.36 -111.48
N ALA A 131 -35.58 -8.66 -111.40
CA ALA A 131 -34.62 -9.72 -111.11
C ALA A 131 -33.50 -9.87 -112.16
N ALA A 132 -33.76 -9.46 -113.41
CA ALA A 132 -32.78 -9.56 -114.48
C ALA A 132 -31.77 -8.39 -114.53
N ILE A 133 -31.99 -7.32 -113.75
CA ILE A 133 -31.01 -6.23 -113.65
C ILE A 133 -29.71 -6.78 -113.04
N PRO A 134 -28.56 -6.68 -113.73
CA PRO A 134 -27.31 -7.22 -113.23
C PRO A 134 -26.92 -6.56 -111.90
N THR A 135 -26.41 -7.35 -110.96
CA THR A 135 -26.00 -6.87 -109.63
C THR A 135 -25.01 -5.69 -109.70
N THR A 136 -24.21 -5.59 -110.77
CA THR A 136 -23.26 -4.47 -110.99
C THR A 136 -23.90 -3.12 -111.29
N LYS A 137 -25.20 -3.08 -111.63
CA LYS A 137 -25.92 -1.85 -112.04
C LYS A 137 -26.76 -1.21 -110.93
N TRP A 138 -26.97 -1.91 -109.82
CA TRP A 138 -27.85 -1.44 -108.75
C TRP A 138 -27.28 -0.27 -107.92
N GLY A 139 -25.95 -0.10 -107.90
CA GLY A 139 -25.32 0.97 -107.10
C GLY A 139 -25.43 2.37 -107.67
N SER A 140 -25.90 2.50 -108.90
CA SER A 140 -26.14 3.79 -109.55
C SER A 140 -27.61 4.21 -109.56
N MET A 141 -28.50 3.43 -108.92
CA MET A 141 -29.90 3.79 -108.72
C MET A 141 -30.04 4.86 -107.64
N GLU A 142 -30.77 5.92 -107.95
CA GLU A 142 -31.11 6.99 -107.01
C GLU A 142 -32.37 6.66 -106.20
N ALA A 143 -32.59 7.35 -105.08
CA ALA A 143 -33.74 7.11 -104.20
C ALA A 143 -35.09 7.24 -104.93
N ALA A 144 -35.25 8.25 -105.79
CA ALA A 144 -36.48 8.47 -106.54
C ALA A 144 -36.80 7.31 -107.50
N TRP A 145 -35.77 6.67 -108.06
CA TRP A 145 -35.91 5.48 -108.90
C TRP A 145 -36.34 4.28 -108.04
N LEU A 146 -35.68 4.06 -106.91
CA LEU A 146 -36.00 2.95 -106.01
C LEU A 146 -37.41 3.07 -105.41
N ASN A 147 -37.83 4.27 -105.02
CA ASN A 147 -39.19 4.56 -104.51
C ASN A 147 -40.27 4.52 -105.60
N ALA A 148 -39.90 4.44 -106.88
CA ALA A 148 -40.84 4.27 -107.97
C ALA A 148 -41.13 2.79 -108.27
N VAL A 149 -40.30 1.86 -107.80
CA VAL A 149 -40.59 0.41 -107.90
C VAL A 149 -41.84 0.11 -107.07
N GLN A 150 -42.73 -0.76 -107.55
CA GLN A 150 -43.91 -1.12 -106.73
C GLN A 150 -43.48 -1.75 -105.41
N VAL A 151 -44.04 -1.31 -104.29
CA VAL A 151 -43.72 -1.79 -102.93
C VAL A 151 -43.72 -3.33 -102.82
N GLN A 152 -44.68 -4.01 -103.46
CA GLN A 152 -44.75 -5.47 -103.49
C GLN A 152 -43.56 -6.08 -104.23
N ALA A 153 -43.22 -5.57 -105.41
CA ALA A 153 -42.06 -6.01 -106.20
C ALA A 153 -40.72 -5.63 -105.53
N PHE A 154 -40.67 -4.51 -104.83
CA PHE A 154 -39.49 -4.08 -104.08
C PHE A 154 -39.13 -5.07 -102.97
N SER A 155 -40.14 -5.68 -102.32
CA SER A 155 -39.95 -6.70 -101.30
C SER A 155 -39.36 -8.02 -101.84
N THR A 156 -39.50 -8.31 -103.14
CA THR A 156 -39.02 -9.55 -103.76
C THR A 156 -37.58 -9.44 -104.28
N LEU A 157 -36.96 -8.26 -104.22
CA LEU A 157 -35.59 -8.04 -104.72
C LEU A 157 -34.57 -8.96 -104.03
N ALA A 158 -33.63 -9.50 -104.80
CA ALA A 158 -32.55 -10.29 -104.20
C ALA A 158 -31.70 -9.44 -103.25
N ALA A 159 -31.34 -9.97 -102.08
CA ALA A 159 -30.49 -9.27 -101.11
C ALA A 159 -29.13 -8.85 -101.71
N THR A 160 -28.60 -9.61 -102.68
CA THR A 160 -27.38 -9.28 -103.43
C THR A 160 -27.50 -8.03 -104.30
N SER A 161 -28.71 -7.70 -104.76
CA SER A 161 -29.02 -6.47 -105.49
C SER A 161 -29.22 -5.30 -104.53
N VAL A 162 -30.01 -5.52 -103.46
CA VAL A 162 -30.23 -4.53 -102.41
C VAL A 162 -28.91 -4.09 -101.77
N ALA A 163 -27.95 -5.00 -101.56
CA ALA A 163 -26.63 -4.72 -101.02
C ALA A 163 -25.82 -3.66 -101.79
N LYS A 164 -26.20 -3.39 -103.04
CA LYS A 164 -25.47 -2.47 -103.92
C LYS A 164 -25.99 -1.04 -103.83
N PHE A 165 -27.13 -0.80 -103.19
CA PHE A 165 -27.71 0.55 -103.10
C PHE A 165 -26.72 1.56 -102.52
N GLY A 166 -26.61 2.72 -103.17
CA GLY A 166 -25.75 3.81 -102.73
C GLY A 166 -26.24 4.45 -101.42
N SER A 167 -25.33 5.04 -100.65
CA SER A 167 -25.68 5.65 -99.35
C SER A 167 -26.73 6.76 -99.43
N THR A 168 -26.67 7.61 -100.47
CA THR A 168 -27.68 8.66 -100.73
C THR A 168 -29.03 8.08 -101.09
N ALA A 169 -29.04 6.98 -101.85
CA ALA A 169 -30.25 6.27 -102.22
C ALA A 169 -30.93 5.66 -101.00
N ILE A 170 -30.16 5.00 -100.12
CA ILE A 170 -30.65 4.44 -98.85
C ILE A 170 -31.24 5.53 -97.95
N ALA A 171 -30.59 6.69 -97.85
CA ALA A 171 -31.08 7.82 -97.05
C ALA A 171 -32.38 8.42 -97.59
N GLY A 172 -32.63 8.34 -98.89
CA GLY A 172 -33.82 8.86 -99.55
C GLY A 172 -34.95 7.85 -99.76
N LEU A 173 -34.80 6.60 -99.30
CA LEU A 173 -35.89 5.62 -99.34
C LEU A 173 -37.06 6.11 -98.48
N ASP A 174 -38.27 6.05 -99.04
CA ASP A 174 -39.47 6.40 -98.29
C ASP A 174 -39.85 5.30 -97.27
N VAL A 175 -40.83 5.61 -96.43
CA VAL A 175 -41.31 4.72 -95.37
C VAL A 175 -41.89 3.41 -95.93
N ALA A 176 -42.67 3.47 -97.00
CA ALA A 176 -43.35 2.30 -97.55
C ALA A 176 -42.34 1.30 -98.12
N HIS A 177 -41.32 1.79 -98.84
CA HIS A 177 -40.25 0.97 -99.41
C HIS A 177 -39.31 0.45 -98.34
N THR A 178 -39.04 1.24 -97.29
CA THR A 178 -38.27 0.75 -96.14
C THR A 178 -39.01 -0.38 -95.43
N GLN A 179 -40.33 -0.27 -95.21
CA GLN A 179 -41.14 -1.31 -94.57
C GLN A 179 -41.29 -2.58 -95.40
N ALA A 180 -41.26 -2.46 -96.72
CA ALA A 180 -41.31 -3.60 -97.64
C ALA A 180 -40.07 -4.49 -97.59
N LEU A 181 -38.93 -3.97 -97.13
CA LEU A 181 -37.70 -4.75 -97.02
C LEU A 181 -37.85 -5.88 -95.99
N THR A 182 -37.46 -7.07 -96.36
CA THR A 182 -37.24 -8.18 -95.42
C THR A 182 -36.04 -7.87 -94.52
N ALA A 183 -35.96 -8.55 -93.37
CA ALA A 183 -34.80 -8.45 -92.49
C ALA A 183 -33.47 -8.80 -93.20
N ALA A 184 -33.47 -9.81 -94.07
CA ALA A 184 -32.30 -10.21 -94.85
C ALA A 184 -31.86 -9.14 -95.87
N GLN A 185 -32.81 -8.39 -96.44
CA GLN A 185 -32.51 -7.27 -97.32
C GLN A 185 -31.99 -6.05 -96.54
N LEU A 186 -32.55 -5.77 -95.35
CA LEU A 186 -31.98 -4.77 -94.45
C LEU A 186 -30.53 -5.13 -94.05
N ASP A 187 -30.25 -6.40 -93.80
CA ASP A 187 -28.88 -6.87 -93.53
C ASP A 187 -27.92 -6.73 -94.71
N ALA A 188 -28.44 -6.69 -95.94
CA ALA A 188 -27.63 -6.36 -97.09
C ALA A 188 -27.28 -4.86 -97.15
N LEU A 189 -28.09 -3.98 -96.55
CA LEU A 189 -27.91 -2.52 -96.62
C LEU A 189 -26.85 -1.97 -95.65
N SER A 190 -26.40 -0.76 -95.99
CA SER A 190 -25.70 0.15 -95.08
C SER A 190 -26.72 0.89 -94.21
N VAL A 191 -27.41 0.15 -93.33
CA VAL A 191 -28.59 0.63 -92.59
C VAL A 191 -28.36 1.89 -91.74
N GLY A 192 -27.14 2.17 -91.29
CA GLY A 192 -26.80 3.44 -90.62
C GLY A 192 -27.06 4.70 -91.46
N LYS A 193 -27.35 4.56 -92.76
CA LYS A 193 -27.74 5.66 -93.65
C LYS A 193 -29.25 5.90 -93.76
N LEU A 194 -30.09 5.05 -93.15
CA LEU A 194 -31.55 5.24 -93.14
C LEU A 194 -31.93 6.60 -92.51
N SER A 195 -32.97 7.23 -93.06
CA SER A 195 -33.54 8.45 -92.49
C SER A 195 -34.20 8.20 -91.13
N LEU A 196 -34.41 9.25 -90.33
CA LEU A 196 -35.13 9.13 -89.05
C LEU A 196 -36.57 8.63 -89.25
N ALA A 197 -37.26 9.07 -90.31
CA ALA A 197 -38.61 8.63 -90.62
C ALA A 197 -38.64 7.13 -90.99
N SER A 198 -37.68 6.67 -91.78
CA SER A 198 -37.52 5.26 -92.16
C SER A 198 -37.19 4.39 -90.95
N MET A 199 -36.33 4.87 -90.05
CA MET A 199 -36.01 4.21 -88.78
C MET A 199 -37.24 4.09 -87.86
N ALA A 200 -37.97 5.18 -87.68
CA ALA A 200 -39.21 5.21 -86.89
C ALA A 200 -40.29 4.27 -87.45
N ALA A 201 -40.23 3.96 -88.74
CA ALA A 201 -41.22 3.15 -89.43
C ALA A 201 -40.86 1.66 -89.52
N LEU A 202 -39.68 1.23 -89.06
CA LEU A 202 -39.31 -0.18 -89.07
C LEU A 202 -40.35 -1.05 -88.36
N THR A 203 -40.66 -2.19 -88.96
CA THR A 203 -41.67 -3.13 -88.47
C THR A 203 -41.11 -4.04 -87.37
N PRO A 204 -41.96 -4.62 -86.51
CA PRO A 204 -41.53 -5.60 -85.50
C PRO A 204 -40.66 -6.74 -86.05
N ALA A 205 -41.01 -7.28 -87.22
CA ALA A 205 -40.27 -8.35 -87.88
C ALA A 205 -38.87 -7.89 -88.36
N GLN A 206 -38.74 -6.64 -88.81
CA GLN A 206 -37.46 -6.06 -89.21
C GLN A 206 -36.56 -5.79 -87.99
N LEU A 207 -37.12 -5.24 -86.92
CA LEU A 207 -36.40 -4.96 -85.68
C LEU A 207 -35.87 -6.23 -85.00
N THR A 208 -36.64 -7.32 -85.06
CA THR A 208 -36.26 -8.63 -84.48
C THR A 208 -35.36 -9.46 -85.40
N GLY A 209 -35.55 -9.36 -86.72
CA GLY A 209 -34.87 -10.21 -87.70
C GLY A 209 -33.53 -9.66 -88.21
N MET A 210 -33.27 -8.36 -88.10
CA MET A 210 -32.04 -7.73 -88.60
C MET A 210 -30.82 -8.17 -87.78
N GLY A 211 -29.77 -8.59 -88.48
CA GLY A 211 -28.51 -9.09 -87.94
C GLY A 211 -27.83 -8.12 -86.97
N ALA A 212 -27.43 -8.66 -85.82
CA ALA A 212 -26.88 -7.90 -84.70
C ALA A 212 -25.76 -6.90 -85.07
N ALA A 213 -24.85 -7.28 -85.98
CA ALA A 213 -23.71 -6.44 -86.35
C ALA A 213 -24.10 -5.07 -86.93
N LYS A 214 -25.28 -4.98 -87.54
CA LYS A 214 -25.78 -3.76 -88.19
C LYS A 214 -26.10 -2.63 -87.23
N TRP A 215 -26.49 -2.99 -86.02
CA TRP A 215 -26.88 -2.05 -84.97
C TRP A 215 -25.75 -1.15 -84.49
N SER A 216 -24.49 -1.49 -84.79
CA SER A 216 -23.32 -0.65 -84.51
C SER A 216 -23.23 0.61 -85.38
N SER A 217 -23.97 0.66 -86.49
CA SER A 217 -23.93 1.79 -87.43
C SER A 217 -24.96 2.89 -87.16
N PHE A 218 -25.89 2.66 -86.23
CA PHE A 218 -26.93 3.64 -85.91
C PHE A 218 -26.45 4.71 -84.93
N THR A 219 -26.92 5.92 -85.15
CA THR A 219 -26.77 7.06 -84.23
C THR A 219 -27.84 7.03 -83.14
N ALA A 220 -27.63 7.75 -82.04
CA ALA A 220 -28.62 7.90 -80.98
C ALA A 220 -29.96 8.45 -81.50
N ALA A 221 -29.93 9.44 -82.41
CA ALA A 221 -31.14 10.02 -82.99
C ALA A 221 -31.94 8.99 -83.79
N GLN A 222 -31.27 8.10 -84.52
CA GLN A 222 -31.92 7.01 -85.26
C GLN A 222 -32.54 5.96 -84.33
N LEU A 223 -31.86 5.65 -83.22
CA LEU A 223 -32.40 4.73 -82.21
C LEU A 223 -33.61 5.34 -81.48
N ASN A 224 -33.52 6.60 -81.05
CA ASN A 224 -34.62 7.33 -80.38
C ASN A 224 -35.80 7.65 -81.31
N ALA A 225 -35.64 7.50 -82.62
CA ALA A 225 -36.74 7.65 -83.57
C ALA A 225 -37.70 6.43 -83.54
N ILE A 226 -37.23 5.27 -83.10
CA ILE A 226 -38.05 4.06 -82.94
C ILE A 226 -38.88 4.23 -81.66
N THR A 227 -40.20 4.12 -81.72
CA THR A 227 -41.04 4.28 -80.52
C THR A 227 -40.63 3.31 -79.40
N PRO A 228 -40.65 3.71 -78.11
CA PRO A 228 -40.13 2.88 -77.01
C PRO A 228 -40.69 1.45 -76.95
N ASP A 229 -41.98 1.27 -77.23
CA ASP A 229 -42.66 -0.03 -77.33
C ASP A 229 -42.05 -0.95 -78.41
N ARG A 230 -41.64 -0.38 -79.54
CA ARG A 230 -40.96 -1.10 -80.62
C ARG A 230 -39.46 -1.24 -80.37
N PHE A 231 -38.84 -0.27 -79.71
CA PHE A 231 -37.45 -0.33 -79.28
C PHE A 231 -37.21 -1.51 -78.33
N ALA A 232 -38.18 -1.81 -77.46
CA ALA A 232 -38.18 -2.98 -76.59
C ALA A 232 -38.16 -4.33 -77.35
N LEU A 233 -38.47 -4.37 -78.65
CA LEU A 233 -38.42 -5.59 -79.47
C LEU A 233 -37.00 -5.92 -79.98
N ILE A 234 -36.03 -5.00 -79.86
CA ILE A 234 -34.68 -5.20 -80.38
C ILE A 234 -34.00 -6.35 -79.62
N PRO A 235 -33.53 -7.41 -80.29
CA PRO A 235 -32.94 -8.55 -79.58
C PRO A 235 -31.74 -8.15 -78.71
N PRO A 236 -31.52 -8.76 -77.53
CA PRO A 236 -30.37 -8.46 -76.69
C PRO A 236 -29.02 -8.52 -77.42
N ALA A 237 -28.84 -9.50 -78.32
CA ALA A 237 -27.63 -9.63 -79.14
C ALA A 237 -27.37 -8.40 -80.04
N SER A 238 -28.43 -7.70 -80.43
CA SER A 238 -28.38 -6.46 -81.23
C SER A 238 -28.10 -5.24 -80.37
N VAL A 239 -28.73 -5.14 -79.18
CA VAL A 239 -28.44 -4.08 -78.19
C VAL A 239 -26.96 -4.12 -77.78
N ALA A 240 -26.35 -5.30 -77.67
CA ALA A 240 -24.92 -5.47 -77.41
C ALA A 240 -23.99 -4.87 -78.46
N LYS A 241 -24.51 -4.48 -79.64
CA LYS A 241 -23.73 -3.88 -80.73
C LYS A 241 -23.90 -2.37 -80.81
N PHE A 242 -24.72 -1.74 -79.96
CA PHE A 242 -24.85 -0.28 -79.95
C PHE A 242 -23.49 0.38 -79.71
N ALA A 243 -23.20 1.41 -80.50
CA ALA A 243 -21.99 2.19 -80.36
C ALA A 243 -22.04 3.02 -79.06
N SER A 244 -20.87 3.26 -78.44
CA SER A 244 -20.75 4.04 -77.21
C SER A 244 -21.46 5.41 -77.29
N ALA A 245 -21.31 6.13 -78.41
CA ALA A 245 -21.97 7.41 -78.63
C ALA A 245 -23.50 7.28 -78.80
N ALA A 246 -23.98 6.14 -79.32
CA ALA A 246 -25.40 5.88 -79.44
C ALA A 246 -26.02 5.63 -78.06
N CYS A 247 -25.37 4.80 -77.22
CA CYS A 247 -25.78 4.59 -75.83
C CYS A 247 -25.83 5.91 -75.03
N ALA A 248 -24.83 6.79 -75.23
CA ALA A 248 -24.78 8.07 -74.53
C ALA A 248 -25.94 9.01 -74.87
N GLY A 249 -26.47 8.92 -76.09
CA GLY A 249 -27.57 9.76 -76.56
C GLY A 249 -28.96 9.14 -76.44
N LEU A 250 -29.10 7.92 -75.88
CA LEU A 250 -30.42 7.36 -75.60
C LEU A 250 -31.15 8.21 -74.57
N ASP A 251 -32.41 8.53 -74.85
CA ASP A 251 -33.23 9.27 -73.90
C ASP A 251 -33.81 8.37 -72.79
N VAL A 252 -34.44 9.00 -71.81
CA VAL A 252 -35.02 8.34 -70.63
C VAL A 252 -36.05 7.28 -71.00
N ALA A 253 -36.94 7.57 -71.96
CA ALA A 253 -38.04 6.68 -72.32
C ALA A 253 -37.53 5.41 -73.01
N HIS A 254 -36.51 5.52 -73.85
CA HIS A 254 -35.91 4.38 -74.53
C HIS A 254 -35.11 3.50 -73.58
N VAL A 255 -34.39 4.10 -72.63
CA VAL A 255 -33.68 3.34 -71.59
C VAL A 255 -34.67 2.60 -70.69
N GLN A 256 -35.79 3.23 -70.30
CA GLN A 256 -36.84 2.58 -69.53
C GLN A 256 -37.51 1.42 -70.27
N ALA A 257 -37.65 1.52 -71.59
CA ALA A 257 -38.26 0.47 -72.40
C ALA A 257 -37.40 -0.79 -72.56
N LEU A 258 -36.09 -0.72 -72.26
CA LEU A 258 -35.23 -1.89 -72.31
C LEU A 258 -35.62 -2.92 -71.24
N GLY A 259 -35.97 -4.13 -71.66
CA GLY A 259 -36.12 -5.27 -70.77
C GLY A 259 -34.80 -5.66 -70.09
N THR A 260 -34.87 -6.50 -69.05
CA THR A 260 -33.70 -6.92 -68.27
C THR A 260 -32.65 -7.62 -69.12
N ALA A 261 -33.05 -8.49 -70.07
CA ALA A 261 -32.13 -9.16 -70.98
C ALA A 261 -31.40 -8.19 -71.92
N GLN A 262 -32.07 -7.10 -72.34
CA GLN A 262 -31.46 -6.08 -73.19
C GLN A 262 -30.51 -5.19 -72.39
N MET A 263 -30.91 -4.78 -71.18
CA MET A 263 -30.04 -4.05 -70.25
C MET A 263 -28.78 -4.84 -69.90
N ALA A 264 -28.90 -6.15 -69.65
CA ALA A 264 -27.76 -7.04 -69.41
C ALA A 264 -26.80 -7.13 -70.60
N ALA A 265 -27.33 -7.00 -71.82
CA ALA A 265 -26.57 -7.08 -73.05
C ALA A 265 -25.95 -5.74 -73.47
N LEU A 266 -26.42 -4.61 -72.94
CA LEU A 266 -25.91 -3.28 -73.25
C LEU A 266 -24.43 -3.19 -72.90
N TYR A 267 -23.58 -2.94 -73.91
CA TYR A 267 -22.12 -3.02 -73.74
C TYR A 267 -21.52 -1.79 -73.07
N TYR A 268 -22.12 -0.61 -73.25
CA TYR A 268 -21.65 0.67 -72.69
C TYR A 268 -22.66 1.31 -71.72
N PRO A 269 -23.12 0.62 -70.66
CA PRO A 269 -24.09 1.17 -69.71
C PRO A 269 -23.53 2.38 -68.93
N GLU A 270 -22.20 2.51 -68.83
CA GLU A 270 -21.51 3.63 -68.19
C GLU A 270 -21.67 4.96 -68.93
N LYS A 271 -22.12 4.92 -70.19
CA LYS A 271 -22.29 6.10 -71.04
C LYS A 271 -23.68 6.70 -70.96
N LEU A 272 -24.65 5.99 -70.37
CA LEU A 272 -26.01 6.50 -70.20
C LEU A 272 -26.01 7.85 -69.48
N SER A 273 -26.90 8.76 -69.88
CA SER A 273 -27.07 10.04 -69.19
C SER A 273 -27.56 9.83 -67.76
N LEU A 274 -27.18 10.70 -66.82
CA LEU A 274 -27.60 10.59 -65.42
C LEU A 274 -29.14 10.60 -65.26
N ALA A 275 -29.85 11.33 -66.11
CA ALA A 275 -31.32 11.32 -66.12
C ALA A 275 -31.90 9.95 -66.53
N ALA A 276 -31.27 9.27 -67.50
CA ALA A 276 -31.67 7.92 -67.89
C ALA A 276 -31.30 6.89 -66.82
N VAL A 277 -30.15 7.04 -66.18
CA VAL A 277 -29.73 6.20 -65.04
C VAL A 277 -30.72 6.32 -63.88
N ALA A 278 -31.16 7.53 -63.54
CA ALA A 278 -32.15 7.78 -62.50
C ALA A 278 -33.51 7.11 -62.76
N ALA A 279 -33.81 6.84 -64.02
CA ALA A 279 -35.05 6.23 -64.46
C ALA A 279 -35.00 4.69 -64.50
N LEU A 280 -33.84 4.08 -64.27
CA LEU A 280 -33.67 2.62 -64.25
C LEU A 280 -34.45 1.99 -63.09
N SER A 281 -35.18 0.92 -63.41
CA SER A 281 -35.85 0.09 -62.41
C SER A 281 -34.86 -0.82 -61.66
N PRO A 282 -35.20 -1.27 -60.43
CA PRO A 282 -34.40 -2.26 -59.70
C PRO A 282 -34.09 -3.53 -60.50
N ALA A 283 -35.06 -4.03 -61.27
CA ALA A 283 -34.87 -5.22 -62.11
C ALA A 283 -33.88 -4.99 -63.26
N GLN A 284 -33.88 -3.80 -63.86
CA GLN A 284 -32.93 -3.43 -64.90
C GLN A 284 -31.51 -3.30 -64.33
N VAL A 285 -31.36 -2.65 -63.17
CA VAL A 285 -30.05 -2.50 -62.51
C VAL A 285 -29.49 -3.86 -62.07
N ALA A 286 -30.32 -4.73 -61.50
CA ALA A 286 -29.91 -6.09 -61.13
C ALA A 286 -29.43 -6.93 -62.32
N ALA A 287 -29.88 -6.61 -63.54
CA ALA A 287 -29.51 -7.30 -64.76
C ALA A 287 -28.18 -6.80 -65.37
N ILE A 288 -27.67 -5.63 -64.97
CA ILE A 288 -26.36 -5.13 -65.40
C ILE A 288 -25.28 -6.12 -64.92
N GLY A 289 -24.51 -6.69 -65.86
CA GLY A 289 -23.66 -7.87 -65.68
C GLY A 289 -22.43 -7.74 -64.76
N THR A 290 -21.49 -8.69 -64.84
CA THR A 290 -20.53 -9.07 -63.78
C THR A 290 -19.34 -8.12 -63.50
N SER A 291 -19.27 -6.94 -64.13
CA SER A 291 -18.18 -5.97 -63.96
C SER A 291 -18.70 -4.57 -63.65
N PHE A 292 -18.34 -4.06 -62.47
CA PHE A 292 -18.81 -2.78 -61.91
C PHE A 292 -17.67 -1.78 -61.69
N TYR A 293 -16.44 -2.09 -62.13
CA TYR A 293 -15.25 -1.25 -61.93
C TYR A 293 -15.33 0.13 -62.59
N TRP A 294 -16.20 0.30 -63.58
CA TRP A 294 -16.40 1.56 -64.30
C TRP A 294 -17.34 2.53 -63.59
N MET A 295 -18.08 2.08 -62.56
CA MET A 295 -19.11 2.88 -61.92
C MET A 295 -18.50 4.05 -61.14
N THR A 296 -19.03 5.24 -61.41
CA THR A 296 -18.64 6.49 -60.75
C THR A 296 -19.64 6.85 -59.64
N PRO A 297 -19.26 7.69 -58.65
CA PRO A 297 -20.20 8.19 -57.65
C PRO A 297 -21.45 8.83 -58.26
N ALA A 298 -21.28 9.64 -59.31
CA ALA A 298 -22.38 10.35 -59.96
C ALA A 298 -23.39 9.39 -60.60
N TRP A 299 -22.91 8.28 -61.18
CA TRP A 299 -23.78 7.26 -61.77
C TRP A 299 -24.58 6.54 -60.68
N LEU A 300 -23.94 6.14 -59.59
CA LEU A 300 -24.60 5.46 -58.47
C LEU A 300 -25.59 6.37 -57.73
N ASN A 301 -25.21 7.62 -57.44
CA ASN A 301 -26.07 8.59 -56.77
C ASN A 301 -27.22 9.11 -57.67
N ALA A 302 -27.17 8.85 -58.97
CA ALA A 302 -28.29 9.14 -59.86
C ALA A 302 -29.40 8.09 -59.74
N LEU A 303 -29.09 6.84 -59.34
CA LEU A 303 -30.08 5.78 -59.16
C LEU A 303 -31.12 6.17 -58.10
N SER A 304 -32.27 5.48 -58.10
CA SER A 304 -33.12 5.49 -56.91
C SER A 304 -32.50 4.60 -55.81
N PRO A 305 -32.76 4.87 -54.51
CA PRO A 305 -32.37 3.99 -53.41
C PRO A 305 -32.75 2.52 -53.63
N ALA A 306 -33.96 2.26 -54.13
CA ALA A 306 -34.43 0.91 -54.43
C ALA A 306 -33.65 0.25 -55.57
N ALA A 307 -33.24 1.02 -56.58
CA ALA A 307 -32.44 0.52 -57.69
C ALA A 307 -30.99 0.25 -57.28
N LEU A 308 -30.40 1.11 -56.43
CA LEU A 308 -29.08 0.87 -55.85
C LEU A 308 -29.06 -0.42 -55.00
N ALA A 309 -30.07 -0.61 -54.16
CA ALA A 309 -30.21 -1.81 -53.32
C ALA A 309 -30.34 -3.11 -54.15
N ALA A 310 -30.74 -3.01 -55.43
CA ALA A 310 -30.84 -4.15 -56.33
C ALA A 310 -29.51 -4.53 -57.03
N ILE A 311 -28.45 -3.74 -56.88
CA ILE A 311 -27.11 -4.12 -57.39
C ILE A 311 -26.66 -5.40 -56.67
N PRO A 312 -26.25 -6.45 -57.40
CA PRO A 312 -25.76 -7.67 -56.78
C PRO A 312 -24.58 -7.41 -55.83
N VAL A 313 -24.53 -8.14 -54.71
CA VAL A 313 -23.47 -8.04 -53.69
C VAL A 313 -22.06 -8.09 -54.31
N LYS A 314 -21.84 -8.97 -55.29
CA LYS A 314 -20.57 -9.09 -56.02
C LYS A 314 -20.20 -7.81 -56.77
N GLY A 315 -21.18 -7.07 -57.29
CA GLY A 315 -20.96 -5.82 -57.99
C GLY A 315 -20.62 -4.68 -57.05
N ILE A 316 -21.36 -4.57 -55.95
CA ILE A 316 -21.04 -3.63 -54.87
C ILE A 316 -19.60 -3.85 -54.34
N GLY A 317 -19.16 -5.10 -54.20
CA GLY A 317 -17.80 -5.42 -53.75
C GLY A 317 -16.68 -5.10 -54.76
N GLN A 318 -17.00 -4.76 -56.01
CA GLN A 318 -16.02 -4.34 -57.03
C GLN A 318 -15.82 -2.81 -57.09
N LEU A 319 -16.60 -2.04 -56.33
CA LEU A 319 -16.51 -0.58 -56.36
C LEU A 319 -15.15 -0.09 -55.84
N ALA A 320 -14.55 0.87 -56.56
CA ALA A 320 -13.32 1.51 -56.13
C ALA A 320 -13.54 2.37 -54.88
N GLY A 321 -12.52 2.51 -54.02
CA GLY A 321 -12.62 3.32 -52.79
C GLY A 321 -13.04 4.77 -53.03
N SER A 322 -12.60 5.39 -54.13
CA SER A 322 -13.04 6.73 -54.54
C SER A 322 -14.53 6.79 -54.91
N THR A 323 -15.08 5.70 -55.46
CA THR A 323 -16.52 5.59 -55.75
C THR A 323 -17.32 5.48 -54.46
N ILE A 324 -16.85 4.66 -53.52
CA ILE A 324 -17.47 4.47 -52.21
C ILE A 324 -17.49 5.78 -51.42
N ALA A 325 -16.38 6.53 -51.41
CA ALA A 325 -16.27 7.80 -50.70
C ALA A 325 -17.21 8.89 -51.23
N GLY A 326 -17.60 8.81 -52.51
CA GLY A 326 -18.50 9.76 -53.16
C GLY A 326 -19.98 9.40 -53.06
N LEU A 327 -20.36 8.28 -52.44
CA LEU A 327 -21.75 7.93 -52.19
C LEU A 327 -22.38 8.92 -51.20
N ASP A 328 -23.58 9.41 -51.51
CA ASP A 328 -24.31 10.26 -50.58
C ASP A 328 -24.95 9.46 -49.42
N VAL A 329 -25.53 10.19 -48.47
CA VAL A 329 -26.16 9.61 -47.27
C VAL A 329 -27.36 8.73 -47.62
N ALA A 330 -28.24 9.16 -48.53
CA ALA A 330 -29.46 8.43 -48.86
C ALA A 330 -29.13 7.09 -49.54
N HIS A 331 -28.14 7.11 -50.43
CA HIS A 331 -27.65 5.93 -51.13
C HIS A 331 -26.88 4.99 -50.20
N THR A 332 -26.10 5.53 -49.24
CA THR A 332 -25.46 4.69 -48.21
C THR A 332 -26.52 3.96 -47.37
N GLN A 333 -27.59 4.65 -46.96
CA GLN A 333 -28.68 4.05 -46.18
C GLN A 333 -29.50 3.03 -46.95
N ALA A 334 -29.55 3.14 -48.28
CA ALA A 334 -30.26 2.21 -49.14
C ALA A 334 -29.58 0.85 -49.26
N LEU A 335 -28.27 0.76 -48.99
CA LEU A 335 -27.52 -0.49 -49.04
C LEU A 335 -27.98 -1.47 -47.97
N THR A 336 -28.15 -2.73 -48.36
CA THR A 336 -28.39 -3.84 -47.43
C THR A 336 -27.16 -4.12 -46.59
N THR A 337 -27.32 -4.81 -45.46
CA THR A 337 -26.21 -5.26 -44.60
C THR A 337 -25.19 -6.11 -45.37
N THR A 338 -25.66 -7.02 -46.23
CA THR A 338 -24.78 -7.86 -47.06
C THR A 338 -24.03 -7.06 -48.13
N GLN A 339 -24.62 -5.99 -48.66
CA GLN A 339 -23.94 -5.08 -49.59
C GLN A 339 -22.89 -4.23 -48.86
N LEU A 340 -23.19 -3.73 -47.66
CA LEU A 340 -22.20 -3.08 -46.81
C LEU A 340 -21.05 -4.03 -46.45
N ASP A 341 -21.33 -5.31 -46.18
CA ASP A 341 -20.27 -6.30 -45.96
C ASP A 341 -19.39 -6.53 -47.19
N ALA A 342 -19.95 -6.46 -48.40
CA ALA A 342 -19.15 -6.58 -49.61
C ALA A 342 -18.33 -5.32 -49.91
N LEU A 343 -18.73 -4.15 -49.42
CA LEU A 343 -18.01 -2.89 -49.59
C LEU A 343 -16.65 -2.91 -48.88
N GLY A 344 -15.68 -2.22 -49.49
CA GLY A 344 -14.49 -1.73 -48.79
C GLY A 344 -14.85 -0.55 -47.88
N VAL A 345 -15.68 -0.80 -46.86
CA VAL A 345 -16.34 0.22 -46.02
C VAL A 345 -15.39 1.21 -45.34
N GLY A 346 -14.10 0.88 -45.17
CA GLY A 346 -13.07 1.83 -44.76
C GLY A 346 -12.96 3.08 -45.66
N SER A 347 -13.58 3.08 -46.84
CA SER A 347 -13.65 4.24 -47.75
C SER A 347 -14.93 5.09 -47.60
N LEU A 348 -15.85 4.78 -46.69
CA LEU A 348 -17.06 5.58 -46.47
C LEU A 348 -16.73 6.99 -45.95
N SER A 349 -17.50 7.99 -46.39
CA SER A 349 -17.40 9.35 -45.85
C SER A 349 -17.88 9.42 -44.39
N LEU A 350 -17.42 10.42 -43.64
CA LEU A 350 -17.88 10.63 -42.25
C LEU A 350 -19.39 10.86 -42.17
N ALA A 351 -19.98 11.57 -43.13
CA ALA A 351 -21.43 11.79 -43.18
C ALA A 351 -22.19 10.49 -43.42
N SER A 352 -21.70 9.64 -44.33
CA SER A 352 -22.26 8.31 -44.60
C SER A 352 -22.17 7.39 -43.38
N MET A 353 -21.04 7.42 -42.66
CA MET A 353 -20.85 6.69 -41.39
C MET A 353 -21.85 7.14 -40.31
N ALA A 354 -21.99 8.45 -40.10
CA ALA A 354 -22.92 9.02 -39.12
C ALA A 354 -24.39 8.66 -39.42
N ALA A 355 -24.70 8.49 -40.70
CA ALA A 355 -26.04 8.20 -41.18
C ALA A 355 -26.41 6.71 -41.22
N LEU A 356 -25.49 5.79 -40.90
CA LEU A 356 -25.81 4.36 -40.85
C LEU A 356 -27.00 4.09 -39.91
N THR A 357 -27.87 3.18 -40.34
CA THR A 357 -29.08 2.78 -39.61
C THR A 357 -28.76 1.75 -38.52
N ALA A 358 -29.65 1.61 -37.53
CA ALA A 358 -29.49 0.60 -36.47
C ALA A 358 -29.34 -0.83 -37.05
N THR A 359 -30.15 -1.19 -38.05
CA THR A 359 -30.06 -2.50 -38.73
C THR A 359 -28.74 -2.70 -39.44
N GLN A 360 -28.17 -1.65 -40.04
CA GLN A 360 -26.86 -1.73 -40.70
C GLN A 360 -25.73 -1.91 -39.67
N LEU A 361 -25.79 -1.17 -38.55
CA LEU A 361 -24.78 -1.26 -37.48
C LEU A 361 -24.79 -2.63 -36.79
N THR A 362 -25.96 -3.23 -36.55
CA THR A 362 -26.05 -4.55 -35.92
C THR A 362 -25.82 -5.72 -36.88
N GLY A 363 -26.15 -5.54 -38.17
CA GLY A 363 -26.11 -6.62 -39.16
C GLY A 363 -24.82 -6.75 -39.97
N MET A 364 -23.92 -5.76 -39.92
CA MET A 364 -22.62 -5.81 -40.61
C MET A 364 -21.65 -6.78 -39.91
N GLY A 365 -20.96 -7.61 -40.69
CA GLY A 365 -20.05 -8.66 -40.22
C GLY A 365 -18.87 -8.13 -39.41
N ALA A 366 -18.57 -8.81 -38.29
CA ALA A 366 -17.57 -8.39 -37.31
C ALA A 366 -16.18 -8.07 -37.89
N ALA A 367 -15.72 -8.83 -38.90
CA ALA A 367 -14.40 -8.64 -39.51
C ALA A 367 -14.23 -7.28 -40.21
N LYS A 368 -15.33 -6.65 -40.65
CA LYS A 368 -15.30 -5.39 -41.41
C LYS A 368 -14.90 -4.20 -40.57
N TRP A 369 -15.19 -4.25 -39.28
CA TRP A 369 -14.98 -3.14 -38.36
C TRP A 369 -13.50 -2.79 -38.17
N SER A 370 -12.60 -3.76 -38.36
CA SER A 370 -11.15 -3.54 -38.35
C SER A 370 -10.63 -2.63 -39.49
N SER A 371 -11.43 -2.41 -40.53
CA SER A 371 -11.05 -1.57 -41.68
C SER A 371 -11.40 -0.08 -41.52
N PHE A 372 -12.18 0.29 -40.49
CA PHE A 372 -12.54 1.68 -40.23
C PHE A 372 -11.43 2.44 -39.51
N THR A 373 -11.38 3.75 -39.77
CA THR A 373 -10.58 4.70 -39.02
C THR A 373 -11.29 5.13 -37.74
N ALA A 374 -10.53 5.66 -36.76
CA ALA A 374 -11.11 6.24 -35.55
C ALA A 374 -12.14 7.33 -35.84
N ALA A 375 -11.86 8.23 -36.80
CA ALA A 375 -12.77 9.30 -37.18
C ALA A 375 -14.11 8.77 -37.73
N GLN A 376 -14.08 7.67 -38.49
CA GLN A 376 -15.28 7.02 -38.99
C GLN A 376 -16.10 6.37 -37.88
N LEU A 377 -15.46 5.74 -36.90
CA LEU A 377 -16.16 5.20 -35.73
C LEU A 377 -16.76 6.31 -34.86
N ASN A 378 -16.00 7.38 -34.61
CA ASN A 378 -16.46 8.53 -33.83
C ASN A 378 -17.53 9.39 -34.55
N ALA A 379 -17.74 9.18 -35.86
CA ALA A 379 -18.82 9.83 -36.60
C ALA A 379 -20.19 9.18 -36.32
N ILE A 380 -20.22 7.92 -35.87
CA ILE A 380 -21.46 7.26 -35.44
C ILE A 380 -21.88 7.89 -34.12
N ALA A 381 -23.13 8.31 -33.95
CA ALA A 381 -23.55 8.89 -32.66
C ALA A 381 -23.31 7.88 -31.50
N PRO A 382 -22.84 8.31 -30.31
CA PRO A 382 -22.47 7.39 -29.23
C PRO A 382 -23.58 6.39 -28.83
N ASP A 383 -24.84 6.84 -28.78
CA ASP A 383 -26.02 6.00 -28.51
C ASP A 383 -26.22 4.91 -29.56
N LYS A 384 -25.91 5.20 -30.83
CA LYS A 384 -25.90 4.21 -31.91
C LYS A 384 -24.67 3.32 -31.88
N PHE A 385 -23.52 3.83 -31.45
CA PHE A 385 -22.29 3.03 -31.32
C PHE A 385 -22.47 1.90 -30.30
N ALA A 386 -23.30 2.10 -29.28
CA ALA A 386 -23.70 1.05 -28.32
C ALA A 386 -24.41 -0.15 -28.98
N LEU A 387 -24.97 0.02 -30.18
CA LEU A 387 -25.61 -1.07 -30.95
C LEU A 387 -24.59 -1.95 -31.68
N VAL A 388 -23.34 -1.50 -31.84
CA VAL A 388 -22.30 -2.27 -32.55
C VAL A 388 -22.05 -3.61 -31.83
N PRO A 389 -22.17 -4.76 -32.50
CA PRO A 389 -21.96 -6.05 -31.84
C PRO A 389 -20.57 -6.13 -31.18
N SER A 390 -20.48 -6.66 -29.96
CA SER A 390 -19.19 -6.74 -29.23
C SER A 390 -18.11 -7.50 -30.01
N ALA A 391 -18.49 -8.55 -30.75
CA ALA A 391 -17.59 -9.31 -31.62
C ALA A 391 -16.88 -8.45 -32.68
N SER A 392 -17.48 -7.33 -33.07
CA SER A 392 -16.93 -6.37 -34.03
C SER A 392 -15.75 -5.57 -33.50
N LEU A 393 -15.55 -5.53 -32.18
CA LEU A 393 -14.50 -4.73 -31.54
C LEU A 393 -13.20 -5.53 -31.29
N VAL A 394 -13.24 -6.85 -31.44
CA VAL A 394 -12.13 -7.78 -31.16
C VAL A 394 -10.91 -7.53 -32.07
N GLY A 395 -11.12 -6.96 -33.26
CA GLY A 395 -10.08 -6.74 -34.26
C GLY A 395 -9.63 -5.29 -34.45
N LEU A 396 -9.99 -4.36 -33.57
CA LEU A 396 -9.59 -2.96 -33.72
C LEU A 396 -8.08 -2.79 -33.50
N GLY A 397 -7.42 -2.16 -34.47
CA GLY A 397 -5.99 -1.85 -34.40
C GLY A 397 -5.68 -0.64 -33.52
N ARG A 398 -4.41 -0.49 -33.11
CA ARG A 398 -3.94 0.56 -32.18
C ARG A 398 -4.35 1.98 -32.56
N THR A 399 -4.21 2.36 -33.82
CA THR A 399 -4.57 3.71 -34.29
C THR A 399 -6.07 3.97 -34.13
N VAL A 400 -6.90 2.95 -34.27
CA VAL A 400 -8.35 3.08 -34.16
C VAL A 400 -8.75 3.15 -32.69
N THR A 401 -8.30 2.20 -31.87
CA THR A 401 -8.60 2.15 -30.44
C THR A 401 -8.13 3.40 -29.70
N SER A 402 -6.92 3.90 -30.01
CA SER A 402 -6.40 5.13 -29.41
C SER A 402 -7.10 6.41 -29.86
N GLY A 403 -7.76 6.38 -31.02
CA GLY A 403 -8.51 7.51 -31.54
C GLY A 403 -9.98 7.54 -31.10
N LEU A 404 -10.49 6.51 -30.40
CA LEU A 404 -11.85 6.54 -29.83
C LEU A 404 -11.95 7.65 -28.79
N ASP A 405 -13.01 8.46 -28.86
CA ASP A 405 -13.22 9.53 -27.89
C ASP A 405 -13.94 9.05 -26.61
N ALA A 406 -13.96 9.92 -25.61
CA ALA A 406 -14.58 9.66 -24.31
C ALA A 406 -16.08 9.36 -24.39
N ALA A 407 -16.83 10.04 -25.27
CA ALA A 407 -18.28 9.86 -25.38
C ALA A 407 -18.61 8.47 -25.94
N HIS A 408 -17.85 7.99 -26.91
CA HIS A 408 -18.01 6.65 -27.47
C HIS A 408 -17.70 5.57 -26.45
N VAL A 409 -16.58 5.67 -25.74
CA VAL A 409 -16.23 4.70 -24.68
C VAL A 409 -17.23 4.75 -23.52
N GLN A 410 -17.78 5.92 -23.21
CA GLN A 410 -18.88 6.06 -22.24
C GLN A 410 -20.16 5.38 -22.70
N ALA A 411 -20.49 5.43 -23.99
CA ALA A 411 -21.69 4.80 -24.52
C ALA A 411 -21.54 3.28 -24.74
N MET A 412 -20.29 2.77 -24.86
CA MET A 412 -20.04 1.33 -24.98
C MET A 412 -20.70 0.56 -23.82
N THR A 413 -21.27 -0.59 -24.14
CA THR A 413 -21.76 -1.56 -23.17
C THR A 413 -20.62 -2.28 -22.47
N VAL A 414 -20.90 -2.92 -21.33
CA VAL A 414 -19.94 -3.76 -20.61
C VAL A 414 -19.39 -4.88 -21.50
N ALA A 415 -20.24 -5.50 -22.33
CA ALA A 415 -19.84 -6.55 -23.26
C ALA A 415 -18.93 -6.04 -24.39
N GLN A 416 -19.14 -4.80 -24.84
CA GLN A 416 -18.29 -4.16 -25.85
C GLN A 416 -16.90 -3.83 -25.29
N VAL A 417 -16.81 -3.30 -24.06
CA VAL A 417 -15.50 -3.06 -23.41
C VAL A 417 -14.76 -4.37 -23.17
N ALA A 418 -15.46 -5.42 -22.70
CA ALA A 418 -14.87 -6.75 -22.51
C ALA A 418 -14.34 -7.37 -23.82
N ALA A 419 -14.88 -6.97 -24.97
CA ALA A 419 -14.46 -7.46 -26.28
C ALA A 419 -13.30 -6.66 -26.90
N LEU A 420 -12.90 -5.53 -26.31
CA LEU A 420 -11.67 -4.85 -26.71
C LEU A 420 -10.48 -5.75 -26.41
N TYR A 421 -9.75 -6.15 -27.45
CA TYR A 421 -8.60 -7.05 -27.29
C TYR A 421 -7.36 -6.35 -26.70
N TYR A 422 -7.25 -5.02 -26.89
CA TYR A 422 -6.15 -4.20 -26.39
C TYR A 422 -6.67 -2.88 -25.78
N PRO A 423 -7.36 -2.93 -24.62
CA PRO A 423 -7.91 -1.74 -23.97
C PRO A 423 -6.81 -0.77 -23.46
N GLU A 424 -5.57 -1.22 -23.33
CA GLU A 424 -4.41 -0.38 -22.99
C GLU A 424 -4.09 0.66 -24.09
N TRP A 425 -4.63 0.50 -25.31
CA TRP A 425 -4.47 1.47 -26.38
C TRP A 425 -5.45 2.63 -26.29
N LEU A 426 -6.45 2.59 -25.42
CA LEU A 426 -7.33 3.73 -25.19
C LEU A 426 -6.53 4.95 -24.72
N ASN A 427 -6.85 6.12 -25.25
CA ASN A 427 -6.26 7.37 -24.76
C ASN A 427 -6.82 7.73 -23.37
N VAL A 428 -6.10 8.57 -22.63
CA VAL A 428 -6.46 8.95 -21.26
C VAL A 428 -7.87 9.54 -21.11
N SER A 429 -8.39 10.27 -22.11
CA SER A 429 -9.75 10.83 -22.04
C SER A 429 -10.82 9.75 -22.17
N ALA A 430 -10.58 8.74 -23.01
CA ALA A 430 -11.43 7.57 -23.14
C ALA A 430 -11.41 6.69 -21.89
N VAL A 431 -10.23 6.51 -21.29
CA VAL A 431 -10.08 5.74 -20.04
C VAL A 431 -10.84 6.38 -18.88
N ALA A 432 -10.79 7.72 -18.77
CA ALA A 432 -11.55 8.46 -17.76
C ALA A 432 -13.08 8.29 -17.86
N ALA A 433 -13.59 7.87 -19.02
CA ALA A 433 -15.01 7.61 -19.25
C ALA A 433 -15.45 6.17 -18.88
N LEU A 434 -14.53 5.30 -18.47
CA LEU A 434 -14.85 3.94 -18.04
C LEU A 434 -15.52 3.94 -16.66
N SER A 435 -16.66 3.24 -16.58
CA SER A 435 -17.35 2.98 -15.31
C SER A 435 -16.74 1.79 -14.56
N PRO A 436 -17.01 1.64 -13.26
CA PRO A 436 -16.59 0.47 -12.47
C PRO A 436 -16.94 -0.87 -13.12
N GLU A 437 -18.16 -1.00 -13.64
CA GLU A 437 -18.65 -2.24 -14.27
C GLU A 437 -17.89 -2.57 -15.56
N LYS A 438 -17.45 -1.53 -16.29
CA LYS A 438 -16.67 -1.69 -17.52
C LYS A 438 -15.23 -2.09 -17.21
N VAL A 439 -14.60 -1.47 -16.22
CA VAL A 439 -13.24 -1.85 -15.78
C VAL A 439 -13.22 -3.28 -15.27
N ALA A 440 -14.20 -3.68 -14.45
CA ALA A 440 -14.33 -5.06 -13.96
C ALA A 440 -14.57 -6.10 -15.08
N ALA A 441 -15.05 -5.66 -16.25
CA ALA A 441 -15.29 -6.50 -17.40
C ALA A 441 -14.07 -6.66 -18.32
N ILE A 442 -13.00 -5.89 -18.12
CA ILE A 442 -11.74 -6.07 -18.83
C ILE A 442 -11.21 -7.50 -18.54
N ARG A 443 -10.94 -8.25 -19.61
CA ARG A 443 -10.44 -9.65 -19.54
C ARG A 443 -8.98 -9.80 -19.94
N THR A 444 -8.42 -8.76 -20.54
CA THR A 444 -7.01 -8.73 -20.95
C THR A 444 -6.10 -8.56 -19.75
N SER A 445 -4.83 -8.92 -19.90
CA SER A 445 -3.85 -8.75 -18.83
C SER A 445 -3.65 -7.26 -18.53
N PHE A 446 -3.76 -6.90 -17.25
CA PHE A 446 -3.47 -5.53 -16.80
C PHE A 446 -1.96 -5.20 -16.85
N TYR A 447 -1.09 -6.18 -17.12
CA TYR A 447 0.37 -5.98 -17.22
C TYR A 447 0.80 -4.85 -18.15
N TRP A 448 0.04 -4.61 -19.23
CA TRP A 448 0.33 -3.59 -20.24
C TRP A 448 -0.20 -2.20 -19.92
N MET A 449 -0.94 -2.05 -18.80
CA MET A 449 -1.45 -0.75 -18.35
C MET A 449 -0.33 0.05 -17.67
N ASP A 450 -0.09 1.25 -18.17
CA ASP A 450 0.85 2.18 -17.55
C ASP A 450 0.18 3.06 -16.49
N ALA A 451 0.99 3.86 -15.80
CA ALA A 451 0.51 4.76 -14.77
C ALA A 451 -0.45 5.85 -15.29
N ALA A 452 -0.30 6.31 -16.53
CA ALA A 452 -1.16 7.34 -17.09
C ALA A 452 -2.56 6.79 -17.38
N TRP A 453 -2.64 5.55 -17.85
CA TRP A 453 -3.91 4.83 -18.02
C TRP A 453 -4.59 4.62 -16.67
N LEU A 454 -3.86 4.12 -15.67
CA LEU A 454 -4.42 3.86 -14.34
C LEU A 454 -4.91 5.14 -13.66
N ASN A 455 -4.11 6.21 -13.70
CA ASN A 455 -4.45 7.49 -13.08
C ASN A 455 -5.53 8.27 -13.85
N ALA A 456 -5.84 7.88 -15.10
CA ALA A 456 -6.95 8.46 -15.84
C ALA A 456 -8.31 7.91 -15.39
N LEU A 457 -8.36 6.74 -14.76
CA LEU A 457 -9.60 6.19 -14.22
C LEU A 457 -10.18 7.08 -13.12
N SER A 458 -11.49 7.01 -12.92
CA SER A 458 -12.08 7.54 -11.68
C SER A 458 -11.69 6.64 -10.49
N PRO A 459 -11.61 7.19 -9.26
CA PRO A 459 -11.41 6.42 -8.03
C PRO A 459 -12.28 5.15 -7.92
N ALA A 460 -13.57 5.26 -8.27
CA ALA A 460 -14.49 4.13 -8.24
C ALA A 460 -14.19 3.09 -9.31
N ALA A 461 -13.78 3.53 -10.51
CA ALA A 461 -13.42 2.63 -11.61
C ALA A 461 -12.08 1.92 -11.35
N PHE A 462 -11.09 2.60 -10.78
CA PHE A 462 -9.84 2.00 -10.35
C PHE A 462 -10.05 0.96 -9.24
N ALA A 463 -10.88 1.25 -8.24
CA ALA A 463 -11.23 0.30 -7.18
C ALA A 463 -11.93 -0.97 -7.71
N ALA A 464 -12.52 -0.93 -8.91
CA ALA A 464 -13.16 -2.08 -9.54
C ALA A 464 -12.17 -3.06 -10.23
N ILE A 465 -10.89 -2.71 -10.35
CA ILE A 465 -9.86 -3.65 -10.81
C ILE A 465 -9.78 -4.81 -9.81
N THR A 466 -9.96 -6.05 -10.25
CA THR A 466 -9.91 -7.18 -9.31
C THR A 466 -8.52 -7.35 -8.68
N ALA A 467 -8.43 -8.04 -7.54
CA ALA A 467 -7.14 -8.36 -6.92
C ALA A 467 -6.19 -9.10 -7.89
N THR A 468 -6.74 -10.03 -8.69
CA THR A 468 -5.97 -10.72 -9.74
C THR A 468 -5.50 -9.75 -10.83
N GLY A 469 -6.35 -8.81 -11.25
CA GLY A 469 -6.00 -7.81 -12.28
C GLY A 469 -4.90 -6.88 -11.79
N ILE A 470 -5.05 -6.29 -10.60
CA ILE A 470 -4.06 -5.34 -10.08
C ILE A 470 -2.71 -6.00 -9.79
N GLY A 471 -2.71 -7.27 -9.38
CA GLY A 471 -1.50 -8.06 -9.16
C GLY A 471 -0.70 -8.36 -10.44
N GLN A 472 -1.29 -8.17 -11.63
CA GLN A 472 -0.59 -8.29 -12.91
C GLN A 472 0.16 -7.02 -13.31
N LEU A 473 -0.09 -5.88 -12.65
CA LEU A 473 0.54 -4.60 -13.01
C LEU A 473 2.07 -4.67 -12.91
N SER A 474 2.73 -3.99 -13.85
CA SER A 474 4.19 -3.79 -13.76
C SER A 474 4.57 -2.95 -12.54
N GLY A 475 5.77 -3.17 -12.00
CA GLY A 475 6.29 -2.35 -10.90
C GLY A 475 6.37 -0.86 -11.26
N THR A 476 6.62 -0.53 -12.54
CA THR A 476 6.60 0.84 -13.04
C THR A 476 5.22 1.47 -13.04
N ALA A 477 4.17 0.70 -13.36
CA ALA A 477 2.79 1.19 -13.30
C ALA A 477 2.36 1.45 -11.84
N ILE A 478 2.69 0.53 -10.93
CA ILE A 478 2.44 0.68 -9.49
C ILE A 478 3.20 1.90 -8.93
N ALA A 479 4.45 2.10 -9.34
CA ALA A 479 5.26 3.24 -8.91
C ALA A 479 4.69 4.59 -9.36
N GLY A 480 4.04 4.63 -10.53
CA GLY A 480 3.45 5.84 -11.07
C GLY A 480 2.03 6.14 -10.58
N LEU A 481 1.44 5.32 -9.70
CA LEU A 481 0.15 5.64 -9.09
C LEU A 481 0.23 6.97 -8.32
N ASP A 482 -0.77 7.83 -8.53
CA ASP A 482 -0.89 9.06 -7.75
C ASP A 482 -1.49 8.82 -6.35
N ALA A 483 -1.49 9.87 -5.53
CA ALA A 483 -2.00 9.81 -4.15
C ALA A 483 -3.49 9.44 -4.07
N SER A 484 -4.32 9.88 -5.03
CA SER A 484 -5.75 9.60 -5.03
C SER A 484 -6.03 8.13 -5.34
N HIS A 485 -5.30 7.55 -6.30
CA HIS A 485 -5.41 6.15 -6.66
C HIS A 485 -4.84 5.23 -5.57
N ALA A 486 -3.74 5.62 -4.94
CA ALA A 486 -3.20 4.89 -3.79
C ALA A 486 -4.18 4.84 -2.60
N GLN A 487 -4.90 5.93 -2.31
CA GLN A 487 -5.97 5.96 -1.29
C GLN A 487 -7.15 5.04 -1.60
N THR A 488 -7.39 4.76 -2.89
CA THR A 488 -8.53 3.94 -3.33
C THR A 488 -8.24 2.45 -3.39
N LEU A 489 -6.96 2.05 -3.23
CA LEU A 489 -6.59 0.64 -3.15
C LEU A 489 -7.36 -0.05 -2.03
N THR A 490 -8.16 -1.05 -2.38
CA THR A 490 -8.79 -1.92 -1.39
C THR A 490 -7.75 -2.75 -0.65
N THR A 491 -8.09 -3.24 0.54
CA THR A 491 -7.22 -4.09 1.36
C THR A 491 -6.76 -5.35 0.61
N THR A 492 -7.63 -5.95 -0.20
CA THR A 492 -7.29 -7.11 -1.03
C THR A 492 -6.35 -6.75 -2.19
N GLN A 493 -6.58 -5.62 -2.86
CA GLN A 493 -5.71 -5.13 -3.95
C GLN A 493 -4.31 -4.80 -3.43
N LEU A 494 -4.21 -4.15 -2.27
CA LEU A 494 -2.94 -3.78 -1.65
C LEU A 494 -2.08 -5.02 -1.34
N ASN A 495 -2.70 -6.13 -0.94
CA ASN A 495 -2.03 -7.41 -0.71
C ASN A 495 -1.72 -8.20 -1.99
N ALA A 496 -2.29 -7.82 -3.14
CA ALA A 496 -2.03 -8.47 -4.43
C ALA A 496 -0.88 -7.82 -5.22
N ILE A 497 -0.51 -6.57 -4.91
CA ILE A 497 0.60 -5.87 -5.56
C ILE A 497 1.93 -6.07 -4.82
N SER A 498 3.05 -5.89 -5.51
CA SER A 498 4.35 -5.74 -4.83
C SER A 498 4.40 -4.38 -4.14
N LEU A 499 4.19 -4.34 -2.83
CA LEU A 499 4.24 -3.10 -2.03
C LEU A 499 5.55 -2.33 -2.22
N GLY A 500 6.64 -3.01 -2.61
CA GLY A 500 7.97 -2.40 -2.86
C GLY A 500 7.98 -1.45 -4.04
N SER A 501 7.00 -1.61 -4.93
CA SER A 501 6.90 -0.83 -6.15
C SER A 501 6.15 0.48 -5.93
N LEU A 502 5.44 0.67 -4.81
CA LEU A 502 4.76 1.94 -4.53
C LEU A 502 5.80 3.05 -4.34
N SER A 503 5.57 4.20 -4.98
CA SER A 503 6.35 5.41 -4.74
C SER A 503 6.09 5.97 -3.34
N THR A 504 7.01 6.76 -2.80
CA THR A 504 6.83 7.42 -1.50
C THR A 504 5.61 8.36 -1.49
N THR A 505 5.25 8.98 -2.62
CA THR A 505 4.01 9.76 -2.76
C THR A 505 2.75 8.91 -2.59
N ALA A 506 2.72 7.72 -3.21
CA ALA A 506 1.62 6.78 -3.06
C ALA A 506 1.55 6.22 -1.64
N VAL A 507 2.71 5.89 -1.04
CA VAL A 507 2.79 5.39 0.35
C VAL A 507 2.31 6.44 1.35
N ALA A 508 2.67 7.71 1.16
CA ALA A 508 2.19 8.81 2.00
C ALA A 508 0.69 9.02 1.96
N ALA A 509 0.05 8.56 0.90
CA ALA A 509 -1.39 8.63 0.73
C ALA A 509 -2.12 7.43 1.37
N LEU A 510 -1.43 6.36 1.77
CA LEU A 510 -2.08 5.20 2.37
C LEU A 510 -2.77 5.55 3.71
N LEU A 511 -4.00 5.06 3.85
CA LEU A 511 -4.83 5.24 5.03
C LEU A 511 -4.48 4.21 6.12
N PRO A 512 -4.70 4.53 7.42
CA PRO A 512 -4.44 3.59 8.52
C PRO A 512 -5.10 2.22 8.35
N ALA A 513 -6.34 2.17 7.87
CA ALA A 513 -7.05 0.91 7.62
C ALA A 513 -6.42 0.08 6.49
N GLN A 514 -5.86 0.74 5.47
CA GLN A 514 -5.12 0.05 4.41
C GLN A 514 -3.84 -0.57 4.96
N VAL A 515 -3.06 0.19 5.74
CA VAL A 515 -1.80 -0.30 6.34
C VAL A 515 -2.04 -1.43 7.34
N ALA A 516 -3.06 -1.32 8.19
CA ALA A 516 -3.45 -2.38 9.13
C ALA A 516 -3.82 -3.70 8.44
N SER A 517 -4.24 -3.66 7.18
CA SER A 517 -4.62 -4.84 6.40
C SER A 517 -3.46 -5.52 5.67
N ILE A 518 -2.26 -4.93 5.69
CA ILE A 518 -1.09 -5.48 5.00
C ILE A 518 -0.66 -6.78 5.67
N THR A 519 -0.70 -7.88 4.92
CA THR A 519 -0.21 -9.21 5.34
C THR A 519 1.17 -9.53 4.78
N GLN A 520 1.67 -8.72 3.85
CA GLN A 520 3.01 -8.86 3.28
C GLN A 520 4.10 -8.54 4.30
N ASN A 521 5.27 -9.14 4.11
CA ASN A 521 6.39 -9.04 5.05
C ASN A 521 7.06 -7.66 5.02
N PHE A 522 7.22 -7.04 6.20
CA PHE A 522 7.83 -5.72 6.36
C PHE A 522 9.38 -5.74 6.34
N TYR A 523 10.01 -6.91 6.38
CA TYR A 523 11.47 -7.11 6.42
C TYR A 523 12.23 -6.44 5.26
N TRP A 524 11.61 -6.35 4.08
CA TRP A 524 12.21 -5.76 2.88
C TRP A 524 11.80 -4.30 2.64
N ARG A 525 11.09 -3.65 3.57
CA ARG A 525 10.72 -2.23 3.46
C ARG A 525 11.93 -1.36 3.77
N THR A 526 12.17 -0.36 2.93
CA THR A 526 13.24 0.62 3.16
C THR A 526 12.79 1.66 4.19
N PRO A 527 13.73 2.32 4.89
CA PRO A 527 13.40 3.44 5.77
C PRO A 527 12.63 4.55 5.04
N ALA A 528 12.97 4.85 3.79
CA ALA A 528 12.26 5.83 2.98
C ALA A 528 10.79 5.46 2.70
N TRP A 529 10.48 4.16 2.57
CA TRP A 529 9.11 3.68 2.41
C TRP A 529 8.34 3.85 3.72
N LEU A 530 8.93 3.45 4.85
CA LEU A 530 8.28 3.55 6.16
C LEU A 530 8.09 5.00 6.58
N ASN A 531 9.10 5.85 6.40
CA ASN A 531 9.05 7.28 6.72
C ASN A 531 8.16 8.08 5.75
N ALA A 532 7.74 7.48 4.64
CA ALA A 532 6.76 8.11 3.75
C ALA A 532 5.33 7.98 4.31
N LEU A 533 5.04 7.00 5.17
CA LEU A 533 3.71 6.86 5.76
C LEU A 533 3.33 8.10 6.58
N SER A 534 2.03 8.34 6.75
CA SER A 534 1.60 9.26 7.80
C SER A 534 1.84 8.63 9.19
N ALA A 535 2.03 9.47 10.21
CA ALA A 535 2.15 9.00 11.61
C ALA A 535 1.02 8.03 12.00
N ALA A 536 -0.23 8.35 11.63
CA ALA A 536 -1.38 7.50 11.90
C ALA A 536 -1.36 6.18 11.11
N ALA A 537 -0.87 6.19 9.87
CA ALA A 537 -0.75 4.98 9.06
C ALA A 537 0.38 4.07 9.56
N PHE A 538 1.50 4.66 10.01
CA PHE A 538 2.59 3.91 10.65
C PHE A 538 2.16 3.28 11.98
N ALA A 539 1.43 4.03 12.82
CA ALA A 539 0.86 3.52 14.07
C ALA A 539 -0.13 2.35 13.85
N ALA A 540 -0.67 2.21 12.63
CA ALA A 540 -1.55 1.12 12.24
C ALA A 540 -0.81 -0.15 11.77
N ILE A 541 0.53 -0.14 11.66
CA ILE A 541 1.31 -1.34 11.38
C ILE A 541 1.11 -2.34 12.53
N PRO A 542 0.66 -3.59 12.26
CA PRO A 542 0.50 -4.58 13.32
C PRO A 542 1.82 -4.85 14.07
N PRO A 543 1.80 -5.20 15.36
CA PRO A 543 3.01 -5.49 16.14
C PRO A 543 3.93 -6.54 15.50
N ALA A 544 3.34 -7.57 14.88
CA ALA A 544 4.07 -8.58 14.11
C ALA A 544 4.81 -8.01 12.88
N GLY A 545 4.29 -6.92 12.29
CA GLY A 545 4.95 -6.21 11.20
C GLY A 545 6.19 -5.44 11.67
N ILE A 546 6.13 -4.83 12.87
CA ILE A 546 7.29 -4.17 13.50
C ILE A 546 8.39 -5.20 13.77
N MET A 547 8.05 -6.35 14.38
CA MET A 547 9.01 -7.42 14.68
C MET A 547 9.71 -7.98 13.42
N GLN A 548 9.07 -7.92 12.24
CA GLN A 548 9.67 -8.36 10.99
C GLN A 548 10.70 -7.39 10.41
N MET A 549 10.75 -6.13 10.87
CA MET A 549 11.68 -5.13 10.33
C MET A 549 13.12 -5.42 10.75
N LYS A 550 14.09 -5.07 9.90
CA LYS A 550 15.51 -5.13 10.28
C LYS A 550 15.79 -4.10 11.37
N SER A 551 16.71 -4.42 12.27
CA SER A 551 17.21 -3.49 13.29
C SER A 551 17.74 -2.18 12.67
N ALA A 552 18.49 -2.27 11.57
CA ALA A 552 18.94 -1.10 10.81
C ALA A 552 17.79 -0.26 10.21
N THR A 553 16.64 -0.87 9.93
CA THR A 553 15.45 -0.15 9.47
C THR A 553 14.80 0.60 10.62
N ILE A 554 14.66 -0.03 11.79
CA ILE A 554 14.17 0.62 13.02
C ILE A 554 15.08 1.80 13.39
N ALA A 555 16.40 1.61 13.35
CA ALA A 555 17.39 2.67 13.64
C ALA A 555 17.35 3.86 12.67
N ALA A 556 16.73 3.70 11.49
CA ALA A 556 16.63 4.73 10.45
C ALA A 556 15.24 5.40 10.37
N LEU A 557 14.30 5.03 11.24
CA LEU A 557 13.02 5.73 11.37
C LEU A 557 13.24 7.14 11.92
N ASP A 558 12.48 8.11 11.43
CA ASP A 558 12.56 9.50 11.90
C ASP A 558 11.74 9.74 13.18
N ALA A 559 11.86 10.95 13.73
CA ALA A 559 11.18 11.35 14.97
C ALA A 559 9.64 11.26 14.90
N THR A 560 9.06 11.50 13.71
CA THR A 560 7.60 11.42 13.52
C THR A 560 7.13 9.97 13.68
N HIS A 561 7.88 9.03 13.09
CA HIS A 561 7.50 7.62 13.08
C HIS A 561 7.80 6.91 14.38
N VAL A 562 8.95 7.20 15.01
CA VAL A 562 9.27 6.70 16.35
C VAL A 562 8.30 7.27 17.39
N GLY A 563 7.96 8.56 17.31
CA GLY A 563 6.97 9.19 18.19
C GLY A 563 5.54 8.68 17.99
N ALA A 564 5.22 8.18 16.80
CA ALA A 564 3.93 7.56 16.49
C ALA A 564 3.80 6.10 16.94
N MET A 565 4.90 5.45 17.37
CA MET A 565 4.84 4.07 17.85
C MET A 565 3.92 3.93 19.06
N THR A 566 3.00 2.98 18.97
CA THR A 566 2.11 2.62 20.08
C THR A 566 2.85 1.79 21.11
N GLY A 567 2.34 1.76 22.35
CA GLY A 567 2.90 0.93 23.42
C GLY A 567 3.02 -0.56 23.05
N VAL A 568 2.04 -1.09 22.33
CA VAL A 568 2.04 -2.50 21.86
C VAL A 568 3.10 -2.74 20.79
N GLN A 569 3.34 -1.77 19.90
CA GLN A 569 4.43 -1.86 18.91
C GLN A 569 5.81 -1.79 19.58
N VAL A 570 5.98 -0.97 20.61
CA VAL A 570 7.22 -0.89 21.40
C VAL A 570 7.47 -2.18 22.17
N ALA A 571 6.45 -2.73 22.83
CA ALA A 571 6.55 -4.01 23.54
C ALA A 571 6.84 -5.19 22.59
N ALA A 572 6.54 -5.06 21.29
CA ALA A 572 6.81 -6.08 20.27
C ALA A 572 8.18 -5.96 19.59
N LEU A 573 8.97 -4.93 19.89
CA LEU A 573 10.36 -4.86 19.42
C LEU A 573 11.11 -6.11 19.89
N ASP A 574 11.97 -6.68 19.04
CA ASP A 574 12.85 -7.77 19.45
C ASP A 574 14.15 -7.24 20.10
N TYR A 575 15.00 -8.16 20.56
CA TYR A 575 16.29 -7.84 21.18
C TYR A 575 17.21 -7.01 20.26
N TRP A 576 17.32 -7.39 18.99
CA TRP A 576 18.20 -6.73 18.02
C TRP A 576 17.70 -5.34 17.62
N GLN A 577 16.38 -5.17 17.57
CA GLN A 577 15.75 -3.88 17.31
C GLN A 577 15.94 -2.94 18.50
N ARG A 578 15.71 -3.39 19.73
CA ARG A 578 15.94 -2.58 20.95
C ARG A 578 17.39 -2.12 21.06
N THR A 579 18.34 -3.04 20.88
CA THR A 579 19.79 -2.71 20.98
C THR A 579 20.29 -1.83 19.82
N SER A 580 19.53 -1.74 18.72
CA SER A 580 19.84 -0.82 17.60
C SER A 580 19.26 0.58 17.73
N LEU A 581 18.37 0.83 18.71
CA LEU A 581 17.81 2.16 18.94
C LEU A 581 18.93 3.16 19.25
N THR A 582 18.91 4.29 18.55
CA THR A 582 19.88 5.35 18.81
C THR A 582 19.49 6.18 20.03
N THR A 583 20.44 6.90 20.61
CA THR A 583 20.18 7.83 21.72
C THR A 583 19.14 8.89 21.36
N ALA A 584 19.16 9.39 20.12
CA ALA A 584 18.16 10.34 19.63
C ALA A 584 16.75 9.72 19.58
N GLN A 585 16.63 8.47 19.14
CA GLN A 585 15.34 7.77 19.05
C GLN A 585 14.70 7.52 20.41
N MET A 586 15.51 7.26 21.44
CA MET A 586 15.01 7.19 22.82
C MET A 586 14.31 8.49 23.23
N GLY A 587 14.84 9.63 22.78
CA GLY A 587 14.26 10.96 22.94
C GLY A 587 13.04 11.24 22.05
N TRP A 588 12.69 10.38 21.10
CA TRP A 588 11.53 10.56 20.21
C TRP A 588 10.28 9.79 20.63
N PHE A 589 10.41 8.76 21.48
CA PHE A 589 9.26 8.00 21.97
C PHE A 589 8.30 8.85 22.80
N SER A 590 7.00 8.53 22.77
CA SER A 590 6.07 9.09 23.75
C SER A 590 6.34 8.55 25.16
N ALA A 591 5.93 9.28 26.20
CA ALA A 591 6.04 8.78 27.58
C ALA A 591 5.26 7.46 27.78
N SER A 592 4.11 7.29 27.11
CA SER A 592 3.34 6.05 27.10
C SER A 592 4.06 4.89 26.40
N ALA A 593 4.83 5.17 25.35
CA ALA A 593 5.66 4.17 24.68
C ALA A 593 6.78 3.70 25.62
N ILE A 594 7.47 4.62 26.31
CA ILE A 594 8.48 4.28 27.33
C ILE A 594 7.86 3.44 28.45
N ALA A 595 6.68 3.81 28.95
CA ALA A 595 5.95 3.07 29.96
C ALA A 595 5.53 1.65 29.53
N SER A 596 5.60 1.33 28.23
CA SER A 596 5.22 0.02 27.70
C SER A 596 6.36 -0.99 27.60
N PHE A 597 7.61 -0.58 27.85
CA PHE A 597 8.73 -1.52 27.96
C PHE A 597 8.53 -2.47 29.16
N THR A 598 8.78 -3.76 29.00
CA THR A 598 8.84 -4.67 30.15
C THR A 598 10.15 -4.48 30.91
N THR A 599 10.23 -4.91 32.17
CA THR A 599 11.50 -4.87 32.94
C THR A 599 12.63 -5.62 32.23
N ALA A 600 12.35 -6.81 31.68
CA ALA A 600 13.30 -7.56 30.86
C ALA A 600 13.76 -6.81 29.59
N GLN A 601 12.89 -5.99 28.99
CA GLN A 601 13.26 -5.16 27.85
C GLN A 601 14.10 -3.95 28.25
N LEU A 602 13.89 -3.40 29.46
CA LEU A 602 14.73 -2.34 30.01
C LEU A 602 16.12 -2.86 30.36
N ASP A 603 16.25 -4.09 30.81
CA ASP A 603 17.54 -4.74 31.07
C ASP A 603 18.40 -4.85 29.80
N ASP A 604 17.79 -4.99 28.62
CA ASP A 604 18.49 -5.00 27.33
C ASP A 604 18.99 -3.60 26.89
N LEU A 605 18.48 -2.53 27.48
CA LEU A 605 18.86 -1.16 27.09
C LEU A 605 20.19 -0.76 27.72
N THR A 606 21.05 -0.17 26.91
CA THR A 606 22.33 0.36 27.37
C THR A 606 22.17 1.67 28.14
N ALA A 607 23.12 1.96 29.05
CA ALA A 607 23.22 3.25 29.72
C ALA A 607 23.20 4.44 28.73
N ALA A 608 23.85 4.29 27.57
CA ALA A 608 23.86 5.32 26.54
C ALA A 608 22.47 5.57 25.91
N GLN A 609 21.67 4.53 25.69
CA GLN A 609 20.30 4.67 25.20
C GLN A 609 19.43 5.39 26.23
N LEU A 610 19.53 5.02 27.51
CA LEU A 610 18.80 5.69 28.60
C LEU A 610 19.21 7.16 28.78
N ALA A 611 20.46 7.52 28.45
CA ALA A 611 20.91 8.92 28.43
C ALA A 611 20.14 9.79 27.42
N GLY A 612 19.54 9.17 26.39
CA GLY A 612 18.74 9.85 25.38
C GLY A 612 17.34 10.28 25.83
N LEU A 613 16.90 9.83 27.01
CA LEU A 613 15.58 10.15 27.54
C LEU A 613 15.47 11.63 27.95
N THR A 614 14.28 12.19 27.73
CA THR A 614 13.86 13.52 28.19
C THR A 614 13.17 13.45 29.56
N ALA A 615 12.97 14.61 30.20
CA ALA A 615 12.24 14.69 31.47
C ALA A 615 10.82 14.10 31.35
N THR A 616 10.10 14.37 30.26
CA THR A 616 8.73 13.88 30.04
C THR A 616 8.69 12.37 29.88
N GLN A 617 9.67 11.78 29.20
CA GLN A 617 9.77 10.32 29.03
C GLN A 617 10.14 9.62 30.34
N ALA A 618 11.10 10.18 31.08
CA ALA A 618 11.50 9.65 32.37
C ALA A 618 10.35 9.69 33.40
N ALA A 619 9.53 10.75 33.37
CA ALA A 619 8.30 10.84 34.16
C ALA A 619 7.29 9.74 33.82
N GLY A 620 7.37 9.13 32.63
CA GLY A 620 6.52 8.02 32.20
C GLY A 620 6.89 6.65 32.77
N PHE A 621 8.07 6.49 33.39
CA PHE A 621 8.44 5.22 34.00
C PHE A 621 7.46 4.82 35.13
N THR A 622 7.08 3.55 35.15
CA THR A 622 6.39 2.96 36.30
C THR A 622 7.38 2.70 37.44
N ALA A 623 6.85 2.61 38.66
CA ALA A 623 7.63 2.25 39.85
C ALA A 623 8.43 0.95 39.66
N THR A 624 7.82 -0.08 39.10
CA THR A 624 8.45 -1.39 38.87
C THR A 624 9.56 -1.32 37.83
N GLN A 625 9.38 -0.55 36.76
CA GLN A 625 10.42 -0.34 35.74
C GLN A 625 11.62 0.41 36.29
N LEU A 626 11.39 1.43 37.11
CA LEU A 626 12.48 2.21 37.69
C LEU A 626 13.27 1.40 38.73
N ALA A 627 12.58 0.58 39.52
CA ALA A 627 13.20 -0.34 40.48
C ALA A 627 14.00 -1.48 39.81
N SER A 628 13.69 -1.84 38.56
CA SER A 628 14.44 -2.86 37.82
C SER A 628 15.72 -2.34 37.16
N LEU A 629 15.93 -1.03 37.08
CA LEU A 629 17.14 -0.47 36.47
C LEU A 629 18.37 -0.80 37.32
N THR A 630 19.42 -1.27 36.66
CA THR A 630 20.72 -1.53 37.30
C THR A 630 21.41 -0.23 37.72
N PRO A 631 22.32 -0.26 38.72
CA PRO A 631 23.13 0.91 39.08
C PRO A 631 23.86 1.54 37.89
N ALA A 632 24.37 0.73 36.96
CA ALA A 632 25.05 1.23 35.76
C ALA A 632 24.09 1.96 34.80
N GLN A 633 22.85 1.52 34.68
CA GLN A 633 21.82 2.19 33.89
C GLN A 633 21.36 3.50 34.54
N LEU A 634 21.23 3.52 35.88
CA LEU A 634 20.92 4.74 36.65
C LEU A 634 22.01 5.81 36.50
N VAL A 635 23.29 5.42 36.54
CA VAL A 635 24.43 6.30 36.25
C VAL A 635 24.35 6.86 34.82
N GLY A 636 23.82 6.09 33.88
CA GLY A 636 23.65 6.48 32.49
C GLY A 636 22.55 7.52 32.23
N LEU A 637 21.64 7.75 33.18
CA LEU A 637 20.55 8.70 32.99
C LEU A 637 21.08 10.14 32.87
N SER A 638 20.54 10.87 31.90
CA SER A 638 20.89 12.28 31.73
C SER A 638 20.30 13.13 32.86
N VAL A 639 20.94 14.27 33.14
CA VAL A 639 20.42 15.27 34.08
C VAL A 639 18.99 15.70 33.71
N SER A 640 18.70 15.80 32.40
CA SER A 640 17.36 16.10 31.91
C SER A 640 16.36 14.98 32.23
N ALA A 641 16.72 13.71 32.05
CA ALA A 641 15.84 12.59 32.38
C ALA A 641 15.53 12.58 33.88
N VAL A 642 16.55 12.69 34.73
CA VAL A 642 16.40 12.67 36.19
C VAL A 642 15.53 13.83 36.69
N SER A 643 15.61 15.02 36.08
CA SER A 643 14.75 16.16 36.44
C SER A 643 13.25 15.91 36.26
N GLY A 644 12.88 14.88 35.48
CA GLY A 644 11.49 14.46 35.27
C GLY A 644 10.93 13.56 36.36
N PHE A 645 11.75 13.03 37.27
CA PHE A 645 11.29 12.11 38.31
C PHE A 645 10.43 12.80 39.36
N ASN A 646 9.36 12.12 39.76
CA ASN A 646 8.50 12.53 40.88
C ASN A 646 8.86 11.80 42.18
N ALA A 647 8.24 12.20 43.29
CA ALA A 647 8.55 11.64 44.61
C ALA A 647 8.33 10.11 44.71
N ALA A 648 7.28 9.58 44.07
CA ALA A 648 7.02 8.13 44.09
C ALA A 648 8.07 7.33 43.28
N GLN A 649 8.52 7.89 42.16
CA GLN A 649 9.62 7.32 41.36
C GLN A 649 10.95 7.37 42.13
N LEU A 650 11.24 8.45 42.85
CA LEU A 650 12.45 8.51 43.68
C LEU A 650 12.39 7.54 44.85
N ALA A 651 11.22 7.36 45.48
CA ALA A 651 11.06 6.45 46.61
C ALA A 651 11.48 5.01 46.27
N VAL A 652 11.12 4.52 45.08
CA VAL A 652 11.45 3.14 44.65
C VAL A 652 12.92 2.92 44.31
N LEU A 653 13.72 3.99 44.13
CA LEU A 653 15.17 3.85 43.97
C LEU A 653 15.85 3.48 45.29
N GLY A 654 15.22 3.75 46.45
CA GLY A 654 15.84 3.53 47.75
C GLY A 654 17.21 4.21 47.84
N THR A 655 18.20 3.51 48.39
CA THR A 655 19.57 4.01 48.52
C THR A 655 20.31 4.15 47.19
N ASN A 656 19.84 3.53 46.09
CA ASN A 656 20.44 3.71 44.75
C ASN A 656 20.35 5.14 44.25
N LEU A 657 19.63 6.05 44.93
CA LEU A 657 19.72 7.48 44.71
C LEU A 657 21.19 7.98 44.74
N CYS A 658 22.04 7.34 45.55
CA CYS A 658 23.46 7.69 45.69
C CYS A 658 24.32 7.38 44.46
N VAL A 659 23.82 6.62 43.47
CA VAL A 659 24.57 6.33 42.23
C VAL A 659 24.37 7.40 41.16
N LEU A 660 23.41 8.31 41.34
CA LEU A 660 23.18 9.42 40.40
C LEU A 660 24.31 10.44 40.48
N SER A 661 24.60 11.13 39.36
CA SER A 661 25.61 12.18 39.39
C SER A 661 25.19 13.36 40.30
N PRO A 662 26.12 14.10 40.90
CA PRO A 662 25.81 15.30 41.69
C PRO A 662 24.95 16.32 40.92
N ALA A 663 25.19 16.48 39.62
CA ALA A 663 24.39 17.35 38.76
C ALA A 663 22.94 16.85 38.58
N ALA A 664 22.73 15.52 38.53
CA ALA A 664 21.41 14.93 38.45
C ALA A 664 20.63 15.10 39.77
N ILE A 665 21.28 14.92 40.92
CA ILE A 665 20.71 15.22 42.24
C ILE A 665 20.30 16.70 42.33
N ALA A 666 21.16 17.61 41.89
CA ALA A 666 20.85 19.05 41.86
C ALA A 666 19.68 19.41 40.94
N ALA A 667 19.40 18.60 39.90
CA ALA A 667 18.31 18.84 38.95
C ALA A 667 16.96 18.25 39.39
N LEU A 668 16.90 17.49 40.48
CA LEU A 668 15.65 16.96 41.02
C LEU A 668 14.71 18.09 41.46
N PRO A 669 13.39 17.97 41.23
CA PRO A 669 12.45 19.01 41.61
C PRO A 669 12.47 19.28 43.12
N VAL A 670 12.50 20.55 43.54
CA VAL A 670 12.59 20.95 44.95
C VAL A 670 11.54 20.26 45.84
N GLY A 671 10.32 20.08 45.33
CA GLY A 671 9.24 19.42 46.09
C GLY A 671 9.52 17.97 46.47
N THR A 672 10.39 17.26 45.75
CA THR A 672 10.68 15.85 46.05
C THR A 672 11.57 15.68 47.28
N PHE A 673 12.41 16.67 47.63
CA PHE A 673 13.32 16.58 48.78
C PHE A 673 12.60 16.50 50.11
N SER A 674 11.45 17.17 50.24
CA SER A 674 10.58 17.04 51.42
C SER A 674 9.96 15.64 51.59
N GLN A 675 10.04 14.80 50.55
CA GLN A 675 9.45 13.45 50.50
C GLN A 675 10.51 12.35 50.46
N LEU A 676 11.81 12.69 50.40
CA LEU A 676 12.88 11.69 50.51
C LEU A 676 12.85 11.04 51.88
N SER A 677 13.04 9.73 51.91
CA SER A 677 13.18 9.01 53.17
C SER A 677 14.46 9.41 53.90
N LEU A 678 14.50 9.17 55.21
CA LEU A 678 15.69 9.45 56.02
C LEU A 678 16.91 8.67 55.51
N MET A 679 16.71 7.42 55.06
CA MET A 679 17.76 6.58 54.47
C MET A 679 18.25 7.10 53.11
N GLN A 680 17.35 7.65 52.28
CA GLN A 680 17.74 8.24 51.00
C GLN A 680 18.59 9.50 51.19
N LEU A 681 18.30 10.28 52.23
CA LEU A 681 19.09 11.46 52.56
C LEU A 681 20.44 11.09 53.16
N SER A 682 20.51 10.12 54.07
CA SER A 682 21.77 9.69 54.68
C SER A 682 22.67 8.93 53.69
N SER A 683 22.12 8.33 52.63
CA SER A 683 22.91 7.65 51.58
C SER A 683 23.58 8.60 50.60
N LEU A 684 23.21 9.89 50.55
CA LEU A 684 23.84 10.87 49.67
C LEU A 684 25.32 11.05 50.01
N GLN A 685 26.16 10.97 48.99
CA GLN A 685 27.60 11.17 49.08
C GLN A 685 27.95 12.66 49.25
N GLY A 686 29.16 12.94 49.74
CA GLY A 686 29.59 14.32 50.03
C GLY A 686 29.53 15.26 48.84
N ASP A 687 29.88 14.80 47.64
CA ASP A 687 29.78 15.59 46.41
C ASP A 687 28.33 15.86 45.97
N GLN A 688 27.41 14.92 46.19
CA GLN A 688 25.98 15.10 45.97
C GLN A 688 25.37 16.11 46.94
N VAL A 689 25.72 16.03 48.24
CA VAL A 689 25.30 17.02 49.25
C VAL A 689 25.88 18.41 48.94
N ALA A 690 27.12 18.47 48.46
CA ALA A 690 27.73 19.71 47.98
C ALA A 690 26.97 20.32 46.79
N ALA A 691 26.40 19.49 45.92
CA ALA A 691 25.67 19.92 44.72
C ALA A 691 24.23 20.36 44.98
N LEU A 692 23.63 20.09 46.15
CA LEU A 692 22.26 20.52 46.48
C LEU A 692 22.06 22.02 46.23
N THR A 693 20.88 22.43 45.82
CA THR A 693 20.57 23.86 45.66
C THR A 693 20.13 24.46 46.99
N ALA A 694 20.21 25.79 47.12
CA ALA A 694 19.70 26.50 48.30
C ALA A 694 18.20 26.22 48.53
N GLN A 695 17.42 26.08 47.44
CA GLN A 695 16.00 25.76 47.49
C GLN A 695 15.75 24.33 47.97
N GLN A 696 16.54 23.36 47.50
CA GLN A 696 16.44 21.97 47.98
C GLN A 696 16.78 21.86 49.47
N LEU A 697 17.87 22.50 49.92
CA LEU A 697 18.21 22.57 51.35
C LEU A 697 17.09 23.23 52.18
N GLY A 698 16.49 24.31 51.68
CA GLY A 698 15.40 24.99 52.36
C GLY A 698 14.09 24.18 52.42
N SER A 699 13.94 23.18 51.56
CA SER A 699 12.77 22.29 51.53
C SER A 699 12.84 21.10 52.50
N LEU A 700 14.01 20.85 53.09
CA LEU A 700 14.18 19.79 54.09
C LEU A 700 13.35 20.10 55.34
N SER A 701 12.59 19.10 55.77
CA SER A 701 11.87 19.15 57.05
C SER A 701 12.84 19.11 58.24
N ALA A 702 12.35 19.47 59.43
CA ALA A 702 13.13 19.37 60.66
C ALA A 702 13.64 17.95 60.95
N THR A 703 12.78 16.94 60.73
CA THR A 703 13.15 15.53 60.91
C THR A 703 14.26 15.12 59.94
N GLN A 704 14.14 15.50 58.66
CA GLN A 704 15.13 15.19 57.64
C GLN A 704 16.47 15.89 57.89
N ALA A 705 16.47 17.17 58.24
CA ALA A 705 17.69 17.91 58.57
C ALA A 705 18.40 17.33 59.79
N ASN A 706 17.65 16.87 60.80
CA ASN A 706 18.22 16.22 61.98
C ASN A 706 18.85 14.85 61.69
N TYR A 707 18.47 14.21 60.58
CA TYR A 707 18.99 12.91 60.16
C TYR A 707 20.19 13.01 59.21
N LEU A 708 20.61 14.23 58.85
CA LEU A 708 21.87 14.44 58.13
C LEU A 708 23.03 13.94 58.98
N THR A 709 23.95 13.20 58.37
CA THR A 709 25.11 12.69 59.09
C THR A 709 26.09 13.82 59.42
N PRO A 710 26.96 13.66 60.44
CA PRO A 710 27.99 14.65 60.72
C PRO A 710 28.85 15.00 59.49
N GLY A 711 29.23 14.00 58.69
CA GLY A 711 29.97 14.22 57.44
C GLY A 711 29.21 15.04 56.40
N GLN A 712 27.88 14.89 56.31
CA GLN A 712 27.04 15.70 55.42
C GLN A 712 26.89 17.13 55.95
N LEU A 713 26.74 17.32 57.26
CA LEU A 713 26.71 18.63 57.90
C LEU A 713 28.03 19.39 57.75
N ASP A 714 29.18 18.69 57.77
CA ASP A 714 30.49 19.26 57.49
C ASP A 714 30.59 19.80 56.05
N VAL A 715 30.14 18.99 55.08
CA VAL A 715 30.07 19.39 53.67
C VAL A 715 29.16 20.62 53.46
N LEU A 716 28.09 20.78 54.26
CA LEU A 716 27.26 21.98 54.19
C LEU A 716 28.03 23.22 54.62
N GLY A 717 28.80 23.17 55.71
CA GLY A 717 29.53 24.32 56.25
C GLY A 717 28.64 25.57 56.32
N SER A 718 29.05 26.67 55.69
CA SER A 718 28.24 27.92 55.66
C SER A 718 26.88 27.79 54.96
N ARG A 719 26.63 26.72 54.21
CA ARG A 719 25.37 26.48 53.49
C ARG A 719 24.25 26.01 54.42
N VAL A 720 24.54 25.73 55.70
CA VAL A 720 23.53 25.58 56.77
C VAL A 720 22.56 26.75 56.81
N GLN A 721 22.98 27.95 56.40
CA GLN A 721 22.11 29.13 56.30
C GLN A 721 20.91 28.93 55.36
N PHE A 722 21.00 28.01 54.39
CA PHE A 722 19.92 27.70 53.45
C PHE A 722 18.89 26.71 54.00
N LEU A 723 19.18 26.01 55.10
CA LEU A 723 18.17 25.22 55.81
C LEU A 723 17.10 26.17 56.36
N SER A 724 15.84 25.71 56.44
CA SER A 724 14.80 26.53 57.06
C SER A 724 15.11 26.81 58.55
N PRO A 725 14.67 27.94 59.13
CA PRO A 725 14.85 28.19 60.56
C PRO A 725 14.25 27.08 61.44
N SER A 726 13.13 26.51 61.03
CA SER A 726 12.53 25.33 61.67
C SER A 726 13.39 24.08 61.54
N ALA A 727 14.06 23.88 60.40
CA ALA A 727 14.97 22.76 60.22
C ALA A 727 16.20 22.87 61.13
N VAL A 728 16.80 24.07 61.22
CA VAL A 728 17.92 24.32 62.14
C VAL A 728 17.48 24.21 63.60
N ALA A 729 16.32 24.76 63.97
CA ALA A 729 15.79 24.64 65.34
C ALA A 729 15.40 23.20 65.72
N GLY A 730 15.07 22.37 64.73
CA GLY A 730 14.76 20.95 64.91
C GLY A 730 15.98 20.03 64.91
N LEU A 731 17.18 20.56 64.63
CA LEU A 731 18.42 19.82 64.84
C LEU A 731 18.57 19.51 66.33
N SER A 732 18.99 18.29 66.64
CA SER A 732 19.37 17.90 67.99
C SER A 732 20.45 18.82 68.54
N ASN A 733 20.53 18.97 69.86
CA ASN A 733 21.59 19.76 70.50
C ASN A 733 22.99 19.27 70.09
N ALA A 734 23.16 17.98 69.81
CA ALA A 734 24.40 17.42 69.27
C ALA A 734 24.71 17.96 67.86
N ASN A 735 23.74 17.95 66.94
CA ASN A 735 23.90 18.49 65.59
C ASN A 735 24.07 20.02 65.60
N LEU A 736 23.37 20.74 66.49
CA LEU A 736 23.55 22.19 66.67
C LEU A 736 24.93 22.55 67.20
N LEU A 737 25.47 21.75 68.12
CA LEU A 737 26.84 21.92 68.62
C LEU A 737 27.86 21.58 67.53
N TYR A 738 27.61 20.55 66.73
CA TYR A 738 28.44 20.19 65.59
C TYR A 738 28.49 21.32 64.55
N VAL A 739 27.31 21.85 64.19
CA VAL A 739 27.18 23.05 63.34
C VAL A 739 27.87 24.25 63.98
N HIS A 740 27.74 24.47 65.29
CA HIS A 740 28.43 25.55 65.99
C HIS A 740 29.95 25.41 65.88
N SER A 741 30.51 24.21 66.02
CA SER A 741 31.95 23.96 65.93
C SER A 741 32.50 24.00 64.51
N SER A 742 31.69 23.70 63.49
CA SER A 742 32.13 23.70 62.09
C SER A 742 32.04 25.07 61.42
N LEU A 743 31.34 26.03 62.02
CA LEU A 743 31.20 27.40 61.49
C LEU A 743 32.24 28.35 62.08
N THR A 744 32.90 29.13 61.22
CA THR A 744 33.72 30.27 61.64
C THR A 744 32.85 31.42 62.15
N ALA A 745 33.41 32.33 62.95
CA ALA A 745 32.67 33.49 63.47
C ALA A 745 31.97 34.34 62.37
N PRO A 746 32.57 34.60 61.19
CA PRO A 746 31.88 35.24 60.08
C PRO A 746 30.71 34.43 59.50
N GLN A 747 30.82 33.10 59.46
CA GLN A 747 29.76 32.24 58.94
C GLN A 747 28.59 32.11 59.92
N LEU A 748 28.86 32.11 61.23
CA LEU A 748 27.82 32.18 62.24
C LEU A 748 27.02 33.49 62.14
N ALA A 749 27.68 34.60 61.79
CA ALA A 749 27.03 35.89 61.56
C ALA A 749 26.20 35.96 60.26
N ALA A 750 26.38 35.00 59.33
CA ALA A 750 25.60 34.90 58.11
C ALA A 750 24.28 34.13 58.28
N LEU A 751 24.06 33.47 59.43
CA LEU A 751 22.81 32.82 59.77
C LEU A 751 21.69 33.84 60.05
N THR A 752 20.44 33.44 59.86
CA THR A 752 19.29 34.25 60.29
C THR A 752 19.26 34.38 61.81
N PRO A 753 18.59 35.40 62.38
CA PRO A 753 18.49 35.56 63.83
C PRO A 753 17.93 34.33 64.56
N ALA A 754 16.94 33.65 63.97
CA ALA A 754 16.34 32.44 64.54
C ALA A 754 17.31 31.25 64.52
N GLN A 755 18.03 31.04 63.42
CA GLN A 755 19.07 30.00 63.32
C GLN A 755 20.22 30.29 64.30
N THR A 756 20.66 31.55 64.37
CA THR A 756 21.71 32.00 65.30
C THR A 756 21.32 31.74 66.75
N ALA A 757 20.07 32.04 67.13
CA ALA A 757 19.57 31.78 68.48
C ALA A 757 19.57 30.28 68.82
N ALA A 758 19.16 29.40 67.89
CA ALA A 758 19.20 27.96 68.09
C ALA A 758 20.63 27.44 68.28
N VAL A 759 21.56 27.89 67.42
CA VAL A 759 22.98 27.49 67.47
C VAL A 759 23.69 28.04 68.72
N GLN A 760 23.39 29.28 69.14
CA GLN A 760 23.97 29.90 70.34
C GLN A 760 23.42 29.35 71.65
N ALA A 761 22.12 29.00 71.69
CA ALA A 761 21.52 28.38 72.88
C ALA A 761 22.27 27.11 73.27
N ALA A 762 22.61 26.26 72.30
CA ALA A 762 23.41 25.06 72.53
C ALA A 762 24.84 25.37 73.04
N GLY A 763 25.50 26.41 72.52
CA GLY A 763 26.85 26.82 72.94
C GLY A 763 26.94 27.37 74.38
N SER A 764 25.86 27.95 74.90
CA SER A 764 25.83 28.55 76.26
C SER A 764 25.98 27.53 77.40
N ALA A 765 25.55 26.29 77.19
CA ALA A 765 25.63 25.20 78.18
C ALA A 765 27.08 24.83 78.56
N VAL A 766 28.01 24.92 77.58
CA VAL A 766 29.44 24.64 77.79
C VAL A 766 30.08 25.68 78.71
N THR A 767 29.74 26.96 78.52
CA THR A 767 30.27 28.07 79.33
C THR A 767 29.76 28.00 80.76
N ALA A 768 28.48 27.63 80.95
CA ALA A 768 27.89 27.44 82.27
C ALA A 768 28.57 26.30 83.06
N LEU A 769 28.87 25.17 82.40
CA LEU A 769 29.56 24.05 83.03
C LEU A 769 31.00 24.40 83.47
N LEU A 770 31.78 25.07 82.62
CA LEU A 770 33.15 25.48 82.98
C LEU A 770 33.22 26.35 84.24
N ALA A 771 32.18 27.15 84.49
CA ALA A 771 32.06 27.99 85.67
C ALA A 771 31.73 27.22 86.96
N THR A 772 31.08 26.05 86.85
CA THR A 772 30.64 25.25 88.02
C THR A 772 31.65 24.19 88.46
N LEU A 773 32.60 23.80 87.60
CA LEU A 773 33.70 22.93 87.98
C LEU A 773 34.57 23.59 89.06
N THR A 774 35.07 22.82 90.01
CA THR A 774 35.83 23.29 91.18
C THR A 774 37.27 22.77 91.20
N ASP A 775 37.53 21.59 90.67
CA ASP A 775 38.84 20.96 90.53
C ASP A 775 39.60 21.50 89.32
N ALA A 776 40.84 21.93 89.52
CA ALA A 776 41.66 22.50 88.45
C ALA A 776 42.06 21.47 87.39
N GLY A 777 42.22 20.20 87.78
CA GLY A 777 42.55 19.09 86.88
C GLY A 777 41.39 18.75 85.96
N VAL A 778 40.18 18.53 86.50
CA VAL A 778 38.97 18.27 85.70
C VAL A 778 38.66 19.45 84.78
N ARG A 779 38.74 20.69 85.29
CA ARG A 779 38.54 21.89 84.47
C ARG A 779 39.56 22.00 83.33
N ALA A 780 40.82 21.64 83.57
CA ALA A 780 41.85 21.63 82.54
C ALA A 780 41.56 20.60 81.44
N GLN A 781 41.08 19.39 81.78
CA GLN A 781 40.70 18.38 80.78
C GLN A 781 39.49 18.83 79.94
N VAL A 782 38.48 19.43 80.58
CA VAL A 782 37.33 20.02 79.87
C VAL A 782 37.79 21.14 78.92
N THR A 783 38.69 22.01 79.38
CA THR A 783 39.25 23.09 78.56
C THR A 783 40.10 22.55 77.39
N ALA A 784 40.87 21.48 77.62
CA ALA A 784 41.69 20.86 76.60
C ALA A 784 40.87 20.19 75.49
N ALA A 785 39.75 19.54 75.84
CA ALA A 785 38.82 19.00 74.85
C ALA A 785 38.24 20.10 73.95
N LEU A 786 37.78 21.20 74.56
CA LEU A 786 37.28 22.35 73.82
C LEU A 786 38.36 23.01 72.94
N GLY A 787 39.61 23.08 73.42
CA GLY A 787 40.74 23.61 72.67
C GLY A 787 41.17 22.74 71.48
N ALA A 788 40.83 21.45 71.49
CA ALA A 788 41.02 20.53 70.37
C ALA A 788 39.91 20.62 69.31
N GLY A 789 38.92 21.51 69.51
CA GLY A 789 37.76 21.63 68.62
C GLY A 789 36.65 20.63 68.91
N GLU A 790 36.76 19.83 69.97
CA GLU A 790 35.73 18.87 70.36
C GLU A 790 34.58 19.55 71.11
N SER A 791 33.36 19.12 70.82
CA SER A 791 32.21 19.46 71.67
C SER A 791 32.26 18.65 72.96
N LEU A 792 32.10 19.31 74.11
CA LEU A 792 32.05 18.63 75.42
C LEU A 792 30.86 17.66 75.55
N PHE A 793 29.86 17.80 74.69
CA PHE A 793 28.68 16.93 74.63
C PHE A 793 28.72 15.99 73.41
N SER A 794 29.89 15.82 72.79
CA SER A 794 30.14 14.75 71.82
C SER A 794 30.75 13.53 72.50
N TYR A 795 30.69 12.40 71.81
CA TYR A 795 31.37 11.18 72.24
C TYR A 795 32.87 11.40 72.45
N ASN A 796 33.58 11.97 71.46
CA ASN A 796 35.04 12.20 71.52
C ASN A 796 35.43 13.18 72.62
N GLY A 797 34.67 14.26 72.80
CA GLY A 797 34.92 15.22 73.88
C GLY A 797 34.80 14.56 75.26
N LEU A 798 33.79 13.72 75.48
CA LEU A 798 33.62 13.00 76.74
C LEU A 798 34.71 11.94 76.97
N VAL A 799 35.10 11.20 75.94
CA VAL A 799 36.24 10.26 76.01
C VAL A 799 37.53 10.99 76.38
N GLN A 800 37.80 12.14 75.75
CA GLN A 800 38.99 12.92 76.02
C GLN A 800 38.99 13.46 77.45
N VAL A 801 37.86 13.99 77.93
CA VAL A 801 37.74 14.50 79.30
C VAL A 801 37.85 13.38 80.33
N LEU A 802 37.05 12.33 80.21
CA LEU A 802 37.03 11.22 81.18
C LEU A 802 38.35 10.45 81.16
N GLY A 803 38.91 10.17 79.98
CA GLY A 803 40.22 9.54 79.82
C GLY A 803 41.36 10.42 80.34
N GLY A 804 41.32 11.72 80.07
CA GLY A 804 42.29 12.69 80.59
C GLY A 804 42.23 12.81 82.12
N VAL A 805 41.03 12.78 82.71
CA VAL A 805 40.87 12.74 84.17
C VAL A 805 41.43 11.44 84.73
N ALA A 806 41.10 10.28 84.13
CA ALA A 806 41.63 8.97 84.55
C ALA A 806 43.17 8.95 84.53
N ALA A 807 43.79 9.48 83.48
CA ALA A 807 45.25 9.59 83.35
C ALA A 807 45.89 10.54 84.38
N SER A 808 45.13 11.50 84.93
CA SER A 808 45.60 12.47 85.92
C SER A 808 45.45 12.02 87.37
N ILE A 809 44.82 10.86 87.63
CA ILE A 809 44.65 10.32 88.99
C ILE A 809 46.02 9.90 89.55
N GLY A 810 46.43 10.54 90.65
CA GLY A 810 47.66 10.20 91.36
C GLY A 810 47.54 8.95 92.24
N ALA A 811 48.64 8.55 92.88
CA ALA A 811 48.70 7.34 93.73
C ALA A 811 47.71 7.31 94.91
N GLY A 812 47.17 8.47 95.31
CA GLY A 812 46.14 8.59 96.35
C GLY A 812 44.69 8.32 95.89
N GLY A 813 44.48 8.04 94.60
CA GLY A 813 43.16 7.79 94.02
C GLY A 813 42.35 9.07 93.74
N LEU A 814 41.16 8.89 93.16
CA LEU A 814 40.25 9.96 92.78
C LEU A 814 39.81 10.80 93.99
N THR A 815 40.00 12.11 93.95
CA THR A 815 39.64 13.00 95.07
C THR A 815 38.13 13.29 95.13
N ALA A 816 37.65 13.77 96.28
CA ALA A 816 36.26 14.20 96.44
C ALA A 816 35.87 15.37 95.52
N ALA A 817 36.80 16.31 95.28
CA ALA A 817 36.57 17.43 94.37
C ALA A 817 36.43 16.96 92.92
N GLN A 818 37.34 16.09 92.47
CA GLN A 818 37.26 15.47 91.15
C GLN A 818 35.96 14.67 90.97
N MET A 819 35.55 13.88 91.97
CA MET A 819 34.30 13.12 91.90
C MET A 819 33.06 14.01 91.81
N ASN A 820 33.02 15.12 92.56
CA ASN A 820 31.91 16.08 92.50
C ASN A 820 31.85 16.80 91.14
N ASP A 821 32.99 17.16 90.58
CA ASP A 821 33.08 17.77 89.26
C ASP A 821 32.67 16.80 88.14
N LEU A 822 33.07 15.53 88.23
CA LEU A 822 32.61 14.48 87.30
C LEU A 822 31.08 14.31 87.38
N LYS A 823 30.48 14.32 88.58
CA LYS A 823 29.02 14.30 88.74
C LYS A 823 28.34 15.54 88.16
N THR A 824 28.98 16.71 88.29
CA THR A 824 28.52 17.96 87.69
C THR A 824 28.55 17.87 86.17
N LEU A 825 29.62 17.32 85.59
CA LEU A 825 29.73 17.01 84.16
C LEU A 825 28.62 16.04 83.72
N ALA A 826 28.44 14.91 84.40
CA ALA A 826 27.41 13.92 84.06
C ALA A 826 25.99 14.53 84.12
N SER A 827 25.72 15.38 85.12
CA SER A 827 24.44 16.09 85.22
C SER A 827 24.25 17.10 84.08
N ALA A 828 25.29 17.84 83.72
CA ALA A 828 25.24 18.80 82.60
C ALA A 828 25.04 18.09 81.26
N VAL A 829 25.71 16.95 81.02
CA VAL A 829 25.50 16.10 79.84
C VAL A 829 24.05 15.63 79.78
N SER A 830 23.52 15.12 80.89
CA SER A 830 22.13 14.67 80.99
C SER A 830 21.10 15.77 80.74
N GLN A 831 21.32 16.96 81.31
CA GLN A 831 20.42 18.12 81.10
C GLN A 831 20.49 18.65 79.67
N THR A 832 21.67 18.63 79.04
CA THR A 832 21.89 19.21 77.72
C THR A 832 21.45 18.28 76.59
N LEU A 833 21.72 16.98 76.72
CA LEU A 833 21.40 15.98 75.69
C LEU A 833 20.08 15.24 75.94
N GLY A 834 19.50 15.40 77.13
CA GLY A 834 18.36 14.61 77.59
C GLY A 834 18.81 13.35 78.33
N ALA A 835 18.11 13.03 79.42
CA ALA A 835 18.48 11.94 80.33
C ALA A 835 18.44 10.54 79.69
N SER A 836 17.64 10.37 78.63
CA SER A 836 17.53 9.11 77.88
C SER A 836 18.51 9.02 76.70
N SER A 837 19.32 10.06 76.45
CA SER A 837 20.30 10.02 75.35
C SER A 837 21.43 9.04 75.62
N TYR A 838 21.98 8.45 74.55
CA TYR A 838 23.12 7.52 74.59
C TYR A 838 24.26 8.05 75.46
N LEU A 839 24.76 9.25 75.15
CA LEU A 839 25.90 9.86 75.86
C LEU A 839 25.57 10.17 77.33
N ALA A 840 24.34 10.60 77.64
CA ALA A 840 23.95 10.82 79.03
C ALA A 840 23.94 9.52 79.85
N LYS A 841 23.41 8.43 79.27
CA LYS A 841 23.34 7.12 79.93
C LYS A 841 24.76 6.56 80.16
N ILE A 842 25.62 6.50 79.14
CA ILE A 842 26.96 5.93 79.31
C ILE A 842 27.86 6.79 80.22
N THR A 843 27.71 8.13 80.19
CA THR A 843 28.43 9.03 81.12
C THR A 843 27.96 8.81 82.56
N ALA A 844 26.65 8.68 82.76
CA ALA A 844 26.09 8.36 84.06
C ALA A 844 26.56 6.99 84.56
N ASN A 845 26.66 5.98 83.69
CA ASN A 845 27.13 4.65 84.09
C ASN A 845 28.60 4.64 84.52
N VAL A 846 29.46 5.48 83.91
CA VAL A 846 30.84 5.69 84.39
C VAL A 846 30.88 6.42 85.74
N VAL A 847 30.13 7.52 85.86
CA VAL A 847 30.29 8.48 86.97
C VAL A 847 29.38 8.21 88.16
N ASN A 848 28.09 7.95 87.91
CA ASN A 848 27.09 7.66 88.93
C ASN A 848 27.05 6.16 89.27
N GLY A 849 27.57 5.32 88.38
CA GLY A 849 27.68 3.90 88.55
C GLY A 849 26.54 3.12 87.90
N ASP A 850 26.77 1.82 87.75
CA ASP A 850 25.86 0.86 87.15
C ASP A 850 26.08 -0.54 87.75
N LEU A 851 25.07 -1.41 87.74
CA LEU A 851 25.21 -2.78 88.26
C LEU A 851 26.28 -3.58 87.49
N SER A 852 26.40 -3.37 86.18
CA SER A 852 27.37 -4.07 85.34
C SER A 852 28.84 -3.68 85.61
N ASN A 853 29.08 -2.58 86.34
CA ASN A 853 30.43 -2.17 86.74
C ASN A 853 31.03 -3.09 87.80
N SER A 854 30.25 -4.00 88.40
CA SER A 854 30.75 -4.93 89.42
C SER A 854 31.92 -5.79 88.91
N TRP A 855 31.94 -6.07 87.59
CA TRP A 855 32.87 -7.01 86.98
C TRP A 855 33.53 -6.45 85.72
N TRP A 856 34.77 -6.90 85.49
CA TRP A 856 35.55 -6.67 84.28
C TRP A 856 36.07 -8.01 83.76
N THR A 857 35.80 -8.29 82.49
CA THR A 857 36.27 -9.47 81.78
C THR A 857 37.39 -9.11 80.81
N GLY A 858 37.18 -8.09 79.98
CA GLY A 858 38.17 -7.66 78.97
C GLY A 858 38.61 -8.78 78.00
N GLY A 859 37.74 -9.77 77.76
CA GLY A 859 38.02 -10.95 76.93
C GLY A 859 38.81 -12.07 77.62
N ALA A 860 39.13 -11.94 78.92
CA ALA A 860 39.85 -12.97 79.65
C ALA A 860 38.99 -14.21 79.96
N ALA A 861 39.65 -15.32 80.31
CA ALA A 861 38.99 -16.57 80.70
C ALA A 861 38.20 -16.49 82.03
N SER A 862 38.48 -15.48 82.87
CA SER A 862 37.77 -15.24 84.13
C SER A 862 37.60 -13.74 84.39
N GLN A 863 36.46 -13.38 84.97
CA GLN A 863 36.16 -12.00 85.36
C GLN A 863 36.87 -11.58 86.66
N THR A 864 37.16 -10.29 86.76
CA THR A 864 37.77 -9.64 87.93
C THR A 864 36.83 -8.57 88.50
N ALA A 865 36.93 -8.27 89.79
CA ALA A 865 36.12 -7.21 90.40
C ALA A 865 36.59 -5.83 89.93
N LEU A 866 35.65 -4.97 89.49
CA LEU A 866 35.93 -3.60 89.05
C LEU A 866 35.29 -2.57 90.00
N GLY A 867 33.97 -2.66 90.19
CA GLY A 867 33.19 -1.77 91.05
C GLY A 867 32.92 -0.39 90.47
N ASN A 868 31.93 0.31 91.03
CA ASN A 868 31.58 1.69 90.67
C ASN A 868 32.67 2.70 91.03
N LEU A 869 32.72 3.79 90.27
CA LEU A 869 33.62 4.91 90.53
C LEU A 869 33.28 5.57 91.88
N ALA A 870 34.29 5.77 92.72
CA ALA A 870 34.15 6.39 94.04
C ALA A 870 35.40 7.20 94.40
N VAL A 871 35.32 7.99 95.47
CA VAL A 871 36.50 8.64 96.05
C VAL A 871 37.51 7.56 96.45
N GLY A 872 38.75 7.70 96.01
CA GLY A 872 39.82 6.70 96.17
C GLY A 872 39.95 5.71 95.01
N SER A 873 39.07 5.73 94.00
CA SER A 873 39.21 4.91 92.80
C SER A 873 40.54 5.17 92.08
N SER A 874 41.18 4.11 91.58
CA SER A 874 42.47 4.21 90.89
C SER A 874 42.32 4.65 89.43
N ALA A 875 43.43 5.11 88.83
CA ALA A 875 43.50 5.40 87.39
C ALA A 875 43.09 4.20 86.53
N ASP A 876 43.51 2.98 86.91
CA ASP A 876 43.16 1.73 86.23
C ASP A 876 41.66 1.43 86.32
N GLN A 877 41.04 1.62 87.49
CA GLN A 877 39.61 1.41 87.67
C GLN A 877 38.79 2.38 86.80
N MET A 878 39.12 3.68 86.82
CA MET A 878 38.44 4.67 85.98
C MET A 878 38.69 4.42 84.49
N GLY A 879 39.91 4.05 84.11
CA GLY A 879 40.27 3.71 82.73
C GLY A 879 39.47 2.52 82.20
N LYS A 880 39.29 1.46 82.99
CA LYS A 880 38.43 0.32 82.65
C LYS A 880 36.96 0.69 82.54
N LEU A 881 36.44 1.54 83.43
CA LEU A 881 35.06 2.05 83.33
C LEU A 881 34.84 2.86 82.04
N VAL A 882 35.77 3.77 81.71
CA VAL A 882 35.72 4.51 80.43
C VAL A 882 35.83 3.55 79.25
N GLY A 883 36.74 2.58 79.32
CA GLY A 883 36.92 1.55 78.32
C GLY A 883 35.65 0.72 78.08
N LYS A 884 34.95 0.33 79.14
CA LYS A 884 33.68 -0.41 79.07
C LYS A 884 32.60 0.42 78.38
N TRP A 885 32.33 1.61 78.91
CA TRP A 885 31.15 2.39 78.50
C TRP A 885 31.33 3.20 77.24
N PHE A 886 32.55 3.64 76.93
CA PHE A 886 32.84 4.39 75.72
C PHE A 886 33.55 3.52 74.69
N LEU A 887 34.59 2.75 75.04
CA LEU A 887 35.45 2.13 74.01
C LEU A 887 35.07 0.68 73.65
N GLY A 888 34.07 0.10 74.32
CA GLY A 888 33.67 -1.30 74.14
C GLY A 888 34.78 -2.31 74.42
N THR A 889 35.69 -2.00 75.36
CA THR A 889 36.86 -2.83 75.66
C THR A 889 36.61 -3.89 76.73
N ASP A 890 35.45 -3.91 77.38
CA ASP A 890 35.06 -5.00 78.28
C ASP A 890 34.49 -6.18 77.49
N LEU A 891 35.37 -6.85 76.74
CA LEU A 891 34.97 -7.89 75.80
C LEU A 891 34.37 -9.11 76.54
N PRO A 892 33.26 -9.71 76.05
CA PRO A 892 32.68 -10.91 76.64
C PRO A 892 33.62 -12.13 76.65
N THR A 893 33.40 -13.08 77.57
CA THR A 893 34.11 -14.38 77.59
C THR A 893 33.27 -15.52 77.02
N TRP A 894 33.87 -16.71 76.93
CA TRP A 894 33.23 -17.98 76.53
C TRP A 894 33.94 -19.17 77.21
N THR A 895 33.23 -20.27 77.47
CA THR A 895 33.78 -21.51 78.05
C THR A 895 34.95 -22.08 77.24
N GLY A 896 36.18 -21.68 77.59
CA GLY A 896 37.43 -22.05 76.90
C GLY A 896 38.39 -20.89 76.57
N SER A 897 38.04 -19.64 76.91
CA SER A 897 38.70 -18.38 76.52
C SER A 897 38.42 -17.98 75.07
N ALA A 898 37.84 -16.79 74.88
CA ALA A 898 37.64 -16.21 73.55
C ALA A 898 38.91 -15.44 73.11
N THR A 899 39.50 -15.82 71.97
CA THR A 899 40.53 -14.98 71.32
C THR A 899 39.81 -13.97 70.44
N TYR A 900 40.23 -12.71 70.44
CA TYR A 900 39.59 -11.63 69.68
C TYR A 900 40.45 -11.18 68.50
N THR A 901 39.79 -10.86 67.39
CA THR A 901 40.40 -10.27 66.18
C THR A 901 39.58 -9.06 65.75
N THR A 902 40.27 -8.01 65.31
CA THR A 902 39.63 -6.83 64.71
C THR A 902 39.19 -7.15 63.29
N LEU A 903 37.90 -6.97 63.00
CA LEU A 903 37.36 -7.12 61.64
C LEU A 903 37.11 -5.75 61.00
N ASP A 904 37.58 -5.58 59.76
CA ASP A 904 37.42 -4.35 58.97
C ASP A 904 36.37 -4.58 57.88
N ALA A 905 35.14 -4.19 58.18
CA ALA A 905 33.97 -4.31 57.30
C ALA A 905 32.97 -3.19 57.65
N PRO A 906 32.11 -2.75 56.71
CA PRO A 906 31.07 -1.77 57.00
C PRO A 906 30.07 -2.30 58.05
N LEU A 907 29.42 -1.39 58.78
CA LEU A 907 28.40 -1.75 59.76
C LEU A 907 27.25 -2.52 59.11
N PHE A 908 26.67 -1.97 58.04
CA PHE A 908 25.62 -2.60 57.23
C PHE A 908 26.11 -2.84 55.80
N SER A 909 25.49 -3.79 55.08
CA SER A 909 25.71 -3.90 53.64
C SER A 909 25.07 -2.72 52.91
N ALA A 910 25.33 -2.59 51.60
CA ALA A 910 24.75 -1.52 50.78
C ALA A 910 23.20 -1.52 50.75
N ALA A 911 22.59 -2.65 51.11
CA ALA A 911 21.14 -2.84 51.17
C ALA A 911 20.52 -2.57 52.56
N GLY A 912 21.32 -2.18 53.55
CA GLY A 912 20.89 -2.11 54.95
C GLY A 912 20.97 -3.47 55.65
N PRO A 913 20.43 -3.61 56.88
CA PRO A 913 20.37 -4.89 57.58
C PRO A 913 19.36 -5.82 56.90
N LEU A 914 19.81 -6.98 56.44
CA LEU A 914 18.95 -7.95 55.76
C LEU A 914 18.78 -9.23 56.60
N ALA A 915 17.59 -9.80 56.54
CA ALA A 915 17.27 -11.10 57.14
C ALA A 915 18.21 -12.23 56.65
N SER A 916 18.70 -12.14 55.42
CA SER A 916 19.63 -13.10 54.82
C SER A 916 21.06 -13.04 55.39
N GLU A 917 21.44 -11.94 56.06
CA GLU A 917 22.76 -11.80 56.68
C GLU A 917 22.83 -12.51 58.04
N ILE A 918 21.68 -12.82 58.63
CA ILE A 918 21.56 -13.41 59.96
C ILE A 918 21.73 -14.92 59.85
N ASN A 919 22.83 -15.40 60.40
CA ASN A 919 23.16 -16.82 60.43
C ASN A 919 23.69 -17.16 61.82
N GLN A 920 22.92 -17.93 62.57
CA GLN A 920 23.29 -18.30 63.94
C GLN A 920 24.58 -19.13 63.96
N GLY A 921 25.47 -18.79 64.89
CA GLY A 921 26.70 -19.52 65.17
C GLY A 921 26.48 -20.75 66.06
N SER A 922 27.48 -21.08 66.88
CA SER A 922 27.44 -22.25 67.79
C SER A 922 26.79 -21.96 69.16
N ILE A 923 26.14 -20.81 69.31
CA ILE A 923 25.48 -20.37 70.55
C ILE A 923 23.97 -20.65 70.43
N GLY A 924 23.32 -21.03 71.54
CA GLY A 924 21.90 -21.38 71.58
C GLY A 924 20.95 -20.17 71.73
N ASP A 925 21.20 -19.08 71.03
CA ASP A 925 20.50 -17.79 71.11
C ASP A 925 19.45 -17.59 69.99
N CYS A 926 18.79 -18.66 69.55
CA CYS A 926 17.96 -18.65 68.34
C CYS A 926 16.76 -17.69 68.44
N TYR A 927 16.30 -17.39 69.65
CA TYR A 927 15.26 -16.41 69.92
C TYR A 927 15.70 -14.97 69.57
N LEU A 928 16.96 -14.63 69.80
CA LEU A 928 17.52 -13.32 69.44
C LEU A 928 17.64 -13.23 67.92
N MET A 929 18.20 -14.27 67.29
CA MET A 929 18.38 -14.32 65.85
C MET A 929 17.03 -14.29 65.10
N ALA A 930 16.03 -15.04 65.57
CA ALA A 930 14.68 -14.99 65.00
C ALA A 930 14.04 -13.60 65.14
N ALA A 931 14.19 -12.94 66.29
CA ALA A 931 13.71 -11.57 66.47
C ALA A 931 14.43 -10.58 65.54
N MET A 932 15.75 -10.74 65.34
CA MET A 932 16.51 -9.94 64.36
C MET A 932 16.04 -10.18 62.93
N ILE A 933 15.71 -11.44 62.55
CA ILE A 933 15.21 -11.78 61.21
C ILE A 933 13.88 -11.08 60.94
N VAL A 934 12.93 -11.20 61.87
CA VAL A 934 11.62 -10.52 61.73
C VAL A 934 11.80 -9.02 61.66
N THR A 935 12.68 -8.46 62.51
CA THR A 935 12.94 -7.01 62.49
C THR A 935 13.64 -6.58 61.19
N ALA A 936 14.55 -7.37 60.62
CA ALA A 936 15.24 -7.02 59.39
C ALA A 936 14.32 -7.13 58.16
N ASP A 937 13.39 -8.08 58.14
CA ASP A 937 12.45 -8.27 57.02
C ASP A 937 11.38 -7.18 56.97
N ASP A 938 10.78 -6.85 58.12
CA ASP A 938 9.65 -5.92 58.20
C ASP A 938 10.06 -4.48 58.58
N TYR A 939 11.14 -4.31 59.35
CA TYR A 939 11.48 -3.04 60.01
C TYR A 939 12.99 -2.78 60.09
N ALA A 940 13.73 -2.99 58.99
CA ALA A 940 15.18 -2.77 58.92
C ALA A 940 15.65 -1.44 59.56
N SER A 941 14.85 -0.37 59.42
CA SER A 941 15.11 0.94 60.04
C SER A 941 15.20 0.92 61.58
N ILE A 942 14.52 0.00 62.26
CA ILE A 942 14.66 -0.19 63.72
C ILE A 942 16.06 -0.66 64.05
N LEU A 943 16.60 -1.62 63.29
CA LEU A 943 17.97 -2.11 63.47
C LEU A 943 19.00 -1.03 63.12
N GLU A 944 18.80 -0.27 62.06
CA GLU A 944 19.67 0.85 61.71
C GLU A 944 19.73 1.90 62.82
N THR A 945 18.57 2.25 63.39
CA THR A 945 18.48 3.22 64.49
C THR A 945 18.88 2.67 65.86
N MET A 946 19.13 1.36 65.99
CA MET A 946 19.76 0.80 67.19
C MET A 946 21.21 1.25 67.31
N PHE A 947 21.90 1.43 66.19
CA PHE A 947 23.32 1.73 66.17
C PHE A 947 23.57 3.25 66.11
N THR A 948 24.50 3.70 66.95
CA THR A 948 25.10 5.04 66.89
C THR A 948 26.58 4.87 66.59
N ASP A 949 27.00 5.26 65.38
CA ASP A 949 28.42 5.25 65.00
C ASP A 949 29.15 6.43 65.64
N ASN A 950 30.20 6.11 66.40
CA ASN A 950 31.02 7.11 67.10
C ASN A 950 32.18 7.64 66.25
N GLY A 951 32.38 7.13 65.03
CA GLY A 951 33.39 7.58 64.08
C GLY A 951 34.82 7.12 64.37
N ASN A 952 35.00 6.19 65.32
CA ASN A 952 36.31 5.70 65.77
C ASN A 952 36.39 4.15 65.79
N GLY A 953 35.51 3.46 65.06
CA GLY A 953 35.41 1.99 65.09
C GLY A 953 34.70 1.44 66.34
N THR A 954 33.94 2.28 67.03
CA THR A 954 33.03 1.88 68.10
C THR A 954 31.60 2.30 67.78
N TRP A 955 30.63 1.53 68.27
CA TRP A 955 29.22 1.76 68.06
C TRP A 955 28.44 1.62 69.36
N GLY A 956 27.58 2.59 69.67
CA GLY A 956 26.56 2.44 70.69
C GLY A 956 25.38 1.63 70.14
N VAL A 957 24.92 0.63 70.87
CA VAL A 957 23.78 -0.23 70.51
C VAL A 957 22.68 -0.04 71.54
N ARG A 958 21.50 0.37 71.07
CA ARG A 958 20.33 0.67 71.90
C ARG A 958 19.43 -0.56 72.03
N PHE A 959 19.20 -0.98 73.26
CA PHE A 959 18.20 -1.98 73.63
C PHE A 959 17.16 -1.36 74.58
N TYR A 960 16.07 -2.07 74.84
CA TYR A 960 15.05 -1.65 75.82
C TYR A 960 15.02 -2.57 77.03
N ALA A 961 14.96 -1.98 78.22
CA ALA A 961 14.63 -2.69 79.44
C ALA A 961 13.14 -3.10 79.47
N PRO A 962 12.71 -4.01 80.38
CA PRO A 962 11.30 -4.41 80.50
C PRO A 962 10.31 -3.30 80.88
N ASN A 963 10.80 -2.13 81.29
CA ASN A 963 10.01 -0.93 81.57
C ASN A 963 10.06 0.09 80.41
N ASP A 964 10.48 -0.36 79.22
CA ASP A 964 10.63 0.43 77.98
C ASP A 964 11.65 1.58 78.04
N GLU A 965 12.50 1.60 79.08
CA GLU A 965 13.62 2.54 79.14
C GLU A 965 14.75 2.11 78.19
N PRO A 966 15.29 3.02 77.36
CA PRO A 966 16.42 2.70 76.51
C PRO A 966 17.69 2.51 77.34
N MET A 967 18.38 1.42 77.05
CA MET A 967 19.69 1.06 77.56
C MET A 967 20.68 1.00 76.41
N TYR A 968 21.92 1.39 76.68
CA TYR A 968 22.94 1.47 75.67
C TYR A 968 24.17 0.67 76.09
N VAL A 969 24.69 -0.09 75.14
CA VAL A 969 25.95 -0.81 75.24
C VAL A 969 26.87 -0.26 74.17
N THR A 970 28.15 -0.08 74.47
CA THR A 970 29.11 0.34 73.46
C THR A 970 30.01 -0.83 73.08
N VAL A 971 30.09 -1.14 71.80
CA VAL A 971 30.93 -2.22 71.27
C VAL A 971 31.94 -1.69 70.27
N ASN A 972 33.03 -2.43 70.10
CA ASN A 972 34.00 -2.23 69.02
C ASN A 972 34.05 -3.44 68.08
N ASN A 973 34.78 -3.31 66.98
CA ASN A 973 34.96 -4.35 65.96
C ASN A 973 35.96 -5.47 66.35
N ALA A 974 36.38 -5.54 67.62
CA ALA A 974 37.05 -6.73 68.13
C ALA A 974 35.99 -7.80 68.38
N LEU A 975 35.91 -8.78 67.48
CA LEU A 975 34.97 -9.91 67.56
C LEU A 975 35.73 -11.21 67.87
N PRO A 976 35.08 -12.23 68.45
CA PRO A 976 35.73 -13.51 68.69
C PRO A 976 36.33 -14.07 67.39
N ALA A 977 37.48 -14.73 67.42
CA ALA A 977 38.22 -15.15 66.22
C ALA A 977 37.49 -16.21 65.37
N TRP A 978 36.44 -16.82 65.91
CA TRP A 978 35.52 -17.71 65.19
C TRP A 978 34.32 -16.96 64.57
N SER A 979 34.11 -15.69 64.92
CA SER A 979 33.25 -14.78 64.18
C SER A 979 33.90 -14.56 62.82
N THR A 980 33.23 -15.05 61.79
CA THR A 980 33.48 -14.58 60.43
C THR A 980 32.55 -13.40 60.22
N ALA A 981 33.02 -12.29 59.65
CA ALA A 981 32.12 -11.53 58.80
C ALA A 981 31.63 -12.56 57.79
N THR A 982 30.37 -12.98 57.90
CA THR A 982 29.87 -14.11 57.11
C THR A 982 30.29 -13.86 55.67
N ALA A 983 31.03 -14.80 55.10
CA ALA A 983 31.76 -14.62 53.84
C ALA A 983 30.87 -14.21 52.65
N ASP A 984 29.55 -14.21 52.85
CA ASP A 984 28.52 -13.86 51.88
C ASP A 984 27.90 -12.44 52.07
N SER A 985 28.04 -11.75 53.22
CA SER A 985 27.36 -10.44 53.48
C SER A 985 28.28 -9.22 53.57
N GLY A 986 29.51 -9.39 54.09
CA GLY A 986 30.46 -8.29 54.23
C GLY A 986 30.05 -7.17 55.20
N SER A 987 29.13 -7.41 56.16
CA SER A 987 28.65 -6.42 57.15
C SER A 987 28.88 -6.87 58.62
N LEU A 988 28.97 -5.92 59.56
CA LEU A 988 29.30 -6.19 60.98
C LEU A 988 28.09 -6.23 61.94
N TRP A 989 26.94 -5.70 61.54
CA TRP A 989 25.85 -5.38 62.47
C TRP A 989 25.32 -6.60 63.24
N VAL A 990 25.22 -7.78 62.62
CA VAL A 990 24.72 -9.00 63.28
C VAL A 990 25.61 -9.37 64.47
N SER A 991 26.91 -9.47 64.23
CA SER A 991 27.89 -9.86 65.26
C SER A 991 28.08 -8.77 66.32
N LEU A 992 27.98 -7.49 65.94
CA LEU A 992 28.04 -6.38 66.90
C LEU A 992 26.78 -6.29 67.76
N LEU A 993 25.60 -6.55 67.21
CA LEU A 993 24.35 -6.59 67.98
C LEU A 993 24.36 -7.77 68.95
N GLU A 994 24.74 -8.96 68.49
CA GLU A 994 24.88 -10.15 69.34
C GLU A 994 25.88 -9.90 70.49
N LYS A 995 27.07 -9.38 70.19
CA LYS A 995 28.05 -8.97 71.21
C LYS A 995 27.47 -7.96 72.20
N ALA A 996 26.78 -6.93 71.70
CA ALA A 996 26.18 -5.92 72.55
C ALA A 996 25.05 -6.48 73.43
N TYR A 997 24.31 -7.47 72.91
CA TYR A 997 23.24 -8.14 73.64
C TYR A 997 23.78 -8.94 74.84
N VAL A 998 24.95 -9.56 74.71
CA VAL A 998 25.64 -10.23 75.84
C VAL A 998 25.90 -9.26 76.99
N GLU A 999 26.47 -8.09 76.67
CA GLU A 999 26.76 -7.06 77.66
C GLU A 999 25.47 -6.41 78.22
N TRP A 1000 24.41 -6.33 77.41
CA TRP A 1000 23.10 -5.84 77.83
C TRP A 1000 22.45 -6.76 78.87
N GLU A 1001 22.51 -8.09 78.67
CA GLU A 1001 21.99 -9.08 79.64
C GLU A 1001 22.71 -8.98 81.00
N VAL A 1002 24.00 -8.63 81.01
CA VAL A 1002 24.76 -8.35 82.24
C VAL A 1002 24.18 -7.16 83.00
N HIS A 1003 23.86 -6.07 82.31
CA HIS A 1003 23.24 -4.92 82.96
C HIS A 1003 21.84 -5.25 83.50
N TYR A 1004 21.09 -6.10 82.79
CA TYR A 1004 19.76 -6.52 83.19
C TYR A 1004 19.75 -7.48 84.40
N LYS A 1005 20.63 -8.49 84.42
CA LYS A 1005 20.61 -9.56 85.45
C LYS A 1005 21.73 -9.47 86.50
N GLY A 1006 22.73 -8.62 86.28
CA GLY A 1006 23.95 -8.58 87.12
C GLY A 1006 24.84 -9.82 86.96
N GLU A 1007 24.67 -10.56 85.86
CA GLU A 1007 25.33 -11.84 85.58
C GLU A 1007 26.71 -11.67 84.93
N GLN A 1008 27.36 -12.76 84.53
CA GLN A 1008 28.69 -12.73 83.94
C GLN A 1008 28.65 -12.23 82.49
N ASN A 1009 29.63 -11.41 82.09
CA ASN A 1009 29.79 -10.97 80.70
C ASN A 1009 30.34 -12.11 79.83
N THR A 1010 29.45 -13.02 79.41
CA THR A 1010 29.77 -14.26 78.69
C THR A 1010 28.73 -14.59 77.63
N TYR A 1011 29.20 -15.04 76.45
CA TYR A 1011 28.35 -15.56 75.38
C TYR A 1011 27.52 -16.78 75.81
N ASP A 1012 27.97 -17.54 76.81
CA ASP A 1012 27.18 -18.65 77.37
C ASP A 1012 25.88 -18.16 78.05
N GLY A 1013 25.85 -16.89 78.49
CA GLY A 1013 24.73 -16.28 79.21
C GLY A 1013 23.51 -15.97 78.35
N ILE A 1014 23.67 -15.97 77.02
CA ILE A 1014 22.58 -15.69 76.07
C ILE A 1014 21.96 -16.96 75.49
N SER A 1015 22.47 -18.15 75.84
CA SER A 1015 21.95 -19.45 75.39
C SER A 1015 20.66 -19.83 76.12
N GLY A 1016 19.67 -20.38 75.41
CA GLY A 1016 18.43 -20.93 75.98
C GLY A 1016 17.37 -19.91 76.38
N GLY A 1017 17.33 -18.73 75.73
CA GLY A 1017 16.36 -17.67 76.01
C GLY A 1017 14.97 -17.84 75.39
N ASP A 1018 14.10 -16.84 75.63
CA ASP A 1018 12.65 -16.82 75.38
C ASP A 1018 12.21 -15.60 74.51
N SER A 1019 10.99 -15.07 74.66
CA SER A 1019 10.45 -13.96 73.82
C SER A 1019 11.16 -12.60 73.98
N ARG A 1020 12.19 -12.51 74.84
CA ARG A 1020 12.88 -11.26 75.18
C ARG A 1020 13.58 -10.57 73.99
N GLY A 1021 13.82 -11.27 72.88
CA GLY A 1021 14.37 -10.67 71.66
C GLY A 1021 13.55 -9.48 71.15
N PHE A 1022 12.21 -9.62 71.08
CA PHE A 1022 11.33 -8.52 70.66
C PHE A 1022 11.32 -7.38 71.68
N GLN A 1023 11.29 -7.69 72.98
CA GLN A 1023 11.36 -6.66 74.01
C GLN A 1023 12.68 -5.88 73.92
N ALA A 1024 13.82 -6.56 73.80
CA ALA A 1024 15.12 -5.90 73.80
C ALA A 1024 15.36 -5.07 72.52
N ILE A 1025 14.98 -5.57 71.35
CA ILE A 1025 15.20 -4.90 70.06
C ILE A 1025 14.17 -3.80 69.82
N MET A 1026 12.90 -4.06 70.13
CA MET A 1026 11.78 -3.23 69.70
C MET A 1026 11.05 -2.53 70.85
N GLY A 1027 11.33 -2.88 72.11
CA GLY A 1027 10.60 -2.37 73.26
C GLY A 1027 9.17 -2.89 73.34
N ARG A 1028 8.90 -4.07 72.77
CA ARG A 1028 7.54 -4.63 72.66
C ARG A 1028 7.36 -5.87 73.53
N SER A 1029 6.32 -5.83 74.34
CA SER A 1029 5.83 -7.00 75.06
C SER A 1029 5.07 -7.95 74.13
N SER A 1030 5.08 -9.25 74.44
CA SER A 1030 4.53 -10.31 73.57
C SER A 1030 3.52 -11.21 74.29
N THR A 1031 2.53 -11.70 73.56
CA THR A 1031 1.62 -12.78 73.96
C THR A 1031 2.07 -14.12 73.38
N TYR A 1032 1.95 -15.18 74.18
CA TYR A 1032 2.19 -16.56 73.75
C TYR A 1032 0.89 -17.26 73.38
N TYR A 1033 0.84 -17.81 72.17
CA TYR A 1033 -0.26 -18.63 71.68
C TYR A 1033 0.19 -20.08 71.58
N ASN A 1034 -0.19 -20.89 72.58
CA ASN A 1034 0.14 -22.31 72.60
C ASN A 1034 -0.74 -23.10 71.62
N VAL A 1035 -0.09 -23.74 70.66
CA VAL A 1035 -0.73 -24.40 69.53
C VAL A 1035 -1.55 -25.62 69.97
N THR A 1036 -1.04 -26.44 70.87
CA THR A 1036 -1.64 -27.73 71.27
C THR A 1036 -2.55 -27.65 72.50
N SER A 1037 -2.63 -26.49 73.15
CA SER A 1037 -3.68 -26.18 74.14
C SER A 1037 -5.10 -26.08 73.53
N HIS A 1038 -5.20 -26.12 72.20
CA HIS A 1038 -6.44 -26.08 71.42
C HIS A 1038 -6.61 -27.36 70.58
N SER A 1039 -7.85 -27.78 70.31
CA SER A 1039 -8.10 -28.86 69.33
C SER A 1039 -7.62 -28.42 67.94
N VAL A 1040 -7.21 -29.37 67.07
CA VAL A 1040 -6.80 -29.09 65.68
C VAL A 1040 -7.79 -28.15 64.99
N SER A 1041 -9.10 -28.38 65.14
CA SER A 1041 -10.16 -27.54 64.56
C SER A 1041 -10.24 -26.13 65.14
N ALA A 1042 -10.04 -25.96 66.45
CA ALA A 1042 -10.04 -24.65 67.10
C ALA A 1042 -8.77 -23.85 66.75
N TRP A 1043 -7.64 -24.55 66.62
CA TRP A 1043 -6.38 -24.00 66.15
C TRP A 1043 -6.49 -23.49 64.71
N THR A 1044 -6.92 -24.32 63.76
CA THR A 1044 -6.97 -23.98 62.33
C THR A 1044 -8.03 -22.93 61.97
N THR A 1045 -8.99 -22.64 62.85
CA THR A 1045 -10.12 -21.74 62.54
C THR A 1045 -10.18 -20.46 63.39
N SER A 1046 -9.71 -20.47 64.65
CA SER A 1046 -9.81 -19.30 65.55
C SER A 1046 -8.43 -18.70 65.86
N VAL A 1047 -7.50 -19.53 66.33
CA VAL A 1047 -6.17 -19.06 66.76
C VAL A 1047 -5.30 -18.71 65.55
N LYS A 1048 -5.30 -19.54 64.49
CA LYS A 1048 -4.69 -19.22 63.20
C LYS A 1048 -5.14 -17.84 62.70
N ASN A 1049 -6.45 -17.58 62.66
CA ASN A 1049 -6.99 -16.32 62.18
C ASN A 1049 -6.56 -15.12 63.04
N THR A 1050 -6.33 -15.33 64.34
CA THR A 1050 -5.79 -14.30 65.24
C THR A 1050 -4.33 -13.99 64.89
N VAL A 1051 -3.49 -15.00 64.68
CA VAL A 1051 -2.07 -14.81 64.30
C VAL A 1051 -1.95 -14.23 62.88
N VAL A 1052 -2.80 -14.65 61.94
CA VAL A 1052 -2.84 -14.07 60.58
C VAL A 1052 -3.32 -12.62 60.61
N ALA A 1053 -4.32 -12.30 61.44
CA ALA A 1053 -4.77 -10.91 61.62
C ALA A 1053 -3.69 -10.04 62.28
N ALA A 1054 -2.91 -10.60 63.20
CA ALA A 1054 -1.75 -9.95 63.81
C ALA A 1054 -0.69 -9.60 62.75
N LEU A 1055 -0.27 -10.58 61.92
CA LEU A 1055 0.65 -10.35 60.79
C LEU A 1055 0.10 -9.29 59.82
N ALA A 1056 -1.18 -9.37 59.46
CA ALA A 1056 -1.82 -8.39 58.57
C ALA A 1056 -1.93 -6.99 59.19
N SER A 1057 -1.90 -6.89 60.52
CA SER A 1057 -1.89 -5.62 61.26
C SER A 1057 -0.47 -5.10 61.53
N GLY A 1058 0.56 -5.77 60.99
CA GLY A 1058 1.97 -5.40 61.17
C GLY A 1058 2.56 -5.79 62.53
N GLN A 1059 1.94 -6.73 63.26
CA GLN A 1059 2.55 -7.30 64.47
C GLN A 1059 3.60 -8.35 64.11
N GLU A 1060 4.70 -8.36 64.84
CA GLU A 1060 5.82 -9.28 64.65
C GLU A 1060 5.54 -10.63 65.27
N VAL A 1061 5.99 -11.70 64.58
CA VAL A 1061 5.67 -13.06 64.97
C VAL A 1061 6.89 -13.97 64.92
N MET A 1062 7.12 -14.72 66.01
CA MET A 1062 8.06 -15.85 66.05
C MET A 1062 7.33 -17.15 66.36
N TYR A 1063 7.95 -18.27 65.99
CA TYR A 1063 7.44 -19.60 66.24
C TYR A 1063 8.47 -20.48 66.94
N GLY A 1064 8.14 -20.95 68.14
CA GLY A 1064 8.97 -21.87 68.91
C GLY A 1064 8.52 -23.32 68.73
N SER A 1065 9.44 -24.18 68.30
CA SER A 1065 9.19 -25.62 68.17
C SER A 1065 9.86 -26.41 69.30
N SER A 1066 9.14 -27.37 69.88
CA SER A 1066 9.64 -28.34 70.85
C SER A 1066 9.93 -29.72 70.23
N VAL A 1067 9.74 -29.87 68.91
CA VAL A 1067 9.86 -31.14 68.19
C VAL A 1067 10.68 -31.00 66.92
N ASN A 1068 11.29 -32.10 66.48
CA ASN A 1068 11.91 -32.18 65.16
C ASN A 1068 10.90 -32.72 64.14
N THR A 1069 10.77 -32.07 62.99
CA THR A 1069 10.01 -32.59 61.83
C THR A 1069 10.89 -32.62 60.59
N THR A 1070 10.50 -33.42 59.60
CA THR A 1070 11.24 -33.59 58.35
C THR A 1070 10.30 -33.36 57.19
N ASP A 1071 10.73 -32.59 56.19
CA ASP A 1071 10.02 -32.43 54.93
C ASP A 1071 9.96 -33.78 54.20
N ALA A 1072 8.75 -34.19 53.84
CA ALA A 1072 8.52 -35.44 53.13
C ALA A 1072 9.13 -35.45 51.72
N LEU A 1073 9.34 -34.28 51.09
CA LEU A 1073 9.85 -34.16 49.73
C LEU A 1073 11.38 -34.13 49.66
N THR A 1074 12.03 -33.35 50.53
CA THR A 1074 13.49 -33.18 50.51
C THR A 1074 14.23 -34.05 51.52
N GLY A 1075 13.54 -34.63 52.50
CA GLY A 1075 14.13 -35.41 53.59
C GLY A 1075 14.95 -34.57 54.58
N LYS A 1076 14.91 -33.24 54.46
CA LYS A 1076 15.60 -32.30 55.35
C LYS A 1076 14.74 -31.95 56.55
N THR A 1077 15.37 -31.61 57.67
CA THR A 1077 14.70 -31.13 58.87
C THR A 1077 14.01 -29.78 58.60
N GLU A 1078 12.70 -29.71 58.85
CA GLU A 1078 11.88 -28.49 58.74
C GLU A 1078 11.82 -27.78 60.09
N LEU A 1079 11.18 -28.40 61.08
CA LEU A 1079 11.19 -27.92 62.45
C LEU A 1079 12.32 -28.57 63.23
N VAL A 1080 13.00 -27.77 64.05
CA VAL A 1080 14.04 -28.20 64.98
C VAL A 1080 13.47 -28.09 66.39
N GLY A 1081 13.68 -29.11 67.22
CA GLY A 1081 13.19 -29.13 68.60
C GLY A 1081 14.02 -28.21 69.50
N SER A 1082 13.34 -27.52 70.42
CA SER A 1082 13.90 -26.47 71.29
C SER A 1082 14.56 -25.33 70.49
N HIS A 1083 13.92 -24.90 69.41
CA HIS A 1083 14.43 -23.89 68.48
C HIS A 1083 13.37 -22.84 68.12
N MET A 1084 13.81 -21.60 67.86
CA MET A 1084 12.95 -20.48 67.48
C MET A 1084 13.10 -20.17 65.99
N PHE A 1085 11.97 -19.92 65.33
CA PHE A 1085 11.86 -19.56 63.93
C PHE A 1085 11.24 -18.16 63.81
N ALA A 1086 11.68 -17.40 62.81
CA ALA A 1086 11.01 -16.18 62.39
C ALA A 1086 9.78 -16.53 61.53
N VAL A 1087 8.67 -15.81 61.70
CA VAL A 1087 7.49 -15.94 60.84
C VAL A 1087 7.38 -14.68 59.99
N LEU A 1088 7.70 -14.81 58.71
CA LEU A 1088 7.82 -13.67 57.77
C LEU A 1088 6.47 -13.27 57.15
N GLY A 1089 5.45 -14.12 57.28
CA GLY A 1089 4.15 -13.83 56.72
C GLY A 1089 3.24 -15.05 56.59
N PHE A 1090 2.10 -14.83 55.93
CA PHE A 1090 1.10 -15.85 55.66
C PHE A 1090 0.69 -15.79 54.19
N ASP A 1091 0.83 -16.91 53.49
CA ASP A 1091 0.42 -17.09 52.10
C ASP A 1091 -1.05 -17.53 52.05
N ALA A 1092 -1.94 -16.62 51.66
CA ALA A 1092 -3.36 -16.90 51.54
C ALA A 1092 -3.73 -17.80 50.35
N ALA A 1093 -2.85 -17.95 49.35
CA ALA A 1093 -3.08 -18.80 48.19
C ALA A 1093 -2.78 -20.27 48.49
N THR A 1094 -1.78 -20.55 49.31
CA THR A 1094 -1.41 -21.91 49.75
C THR A 1094 -1.92 -22.28 51.15
N ASP A 1095 -2.42 -21.30 51.92
CA ASP A 1095 -2.88 -21.44 53.32
C ASP A 1095 -1.75 -21.76 54.32
N GLU A 1096 -0.53 -21.26 54.05
CA GLU A 1096 0.70 -21.59 54.77
C GLU A 1096 1.33 -20.37 55.47
N PHE A 1097 1.92 -20.59 56.64
CA PHE A 1097 2.84 -19.64 57.27
C PHE A 1097 4.23 -19.78 56.64
N ILE A 1098 4.89 -18.66 56.38
CA ILE A 1098 6.27 -18.64 55.88
C ILE A 1098 7.22 -18.51 57.07
N LEU A 1099 7.97 -19.58 57.34
CA LEU A 1099 8.93 -19.64 58.44
C LEU A 1099 10.36 -19.52 57.89
N GLN A 1100 11.22 -18.82 58.62
CA GLN A 1100 12.67 -18.81 58.40
C GLN A 1100 13.40 -19.33 59.63
N ASN A 1101 14.24 -20.33 59.39
CA ASN A 1101 15.19 -20.88 60.34
C ASN A 1101 16.40 -19.93 60.46
N PRO A 1102 16.77 -19.49 61.68
CA PRO A 1102 17.97 -18.70 61.91
C PRO A 1102 19.30 -19.37 61.54
N TRP A 1103 19.29 -20.67 61.23
CA TRP A 1103 20.45 -21.40 60.71
C TRP A 1103 20.60 -21.22 59.20
N SER A 1104 21.82 -20.91 58.75
CA SER A 1104 22.12 -20.76 57.32
C SER A 1104 21.72 -21.99 56.47
N SER A 1105 21.19 -21.77 55.27
CA SER A 1105 20.98 -22.84 54.29
C SER A 1105 22.08 -22.85 53.23
N GLN A 1106 23.30 -23.21 53.61
CA GLN A 1106 24.38 -23.43 52.64
C GLN A 1106 24.23 -24.77 51.91
N GLY A 1107 24.87 -24.91 50.75
CA GLY A 1107 24.85 -26.15 49.96
C GLY A 1107 25.37 -27.35 50.76
N GLY A 1108 24.46 -28.25 51.16
CA GLY A 1108 24.77 -29.43 51.99
C GLY A 1108 24.12 -29.46 53.38
N SER A 1109 23.42 -28.40 53.81
CA SER A 1109 22.69 -28.39 55.08
C SER A 1109 21.61 -29.48 55.16
N THR A 1110 21.47 -30.12 56.32
CA THR A 1110 20.45 -31.15 56.60
C THR A 1110 19.09 -30.56 57.00
N TRP A 1111 18.97 -29.24 57.06
CA TRP A 1111 17.76 -28.48 57.41
C TRP A 1111 17.35 -27.52 56.28
N ILE A 1112 16.12 -27.02 56.34
CA ILE A 1112 15.57 -26.02 55.40
C ILE A 1112 15.69 -24.61 56.00
N GLY A 1113 16.09 -23.64 55.15
CA GLY A 1113 16.29 -22.24 55.54
C GLY A 1113 14.97 -21.48 55.65
N THR A 1114 14.25 -21.32 54.55
CA THR A 1114 12.91 -20.70 54.51
C THR A 1114 11.92 -21.66 53.87
N PHE A 1115 10.74 -21.83 54.46
CA PHE A 1115 9.75 -22.81 54.02
C PHE A 1115 8.32 -22.41 54.43
N GLY A 1116 7.33 -22.92 53.70
CA GLY A 1116 5.91 -22.80 54.06
C GLY A 1116 5.47 -23.97 54.92
N MET A 1117 4.63 -23.74 55.93
CA MET A 1117 3.91 -24.79 56.65
C MET A 1117 2.46 -24.41 56.89
N SER A 1118 1.54 -25.35 56.65
CA SER A 1118 0.13 -25.15 56.95
C SER A 1118 -0.12 -25.08 58.45
N ALA A 1119 -1.22 -24.46 58.85
CA ALA A 1119 -1.64 -24.44 60.25
C ALA A 1119 -1.81 -25.87 60.83
N ALA A 1120 -2.20 -26.85 60.01
CA ALA A 1120 -2.34 -28.23 60.45
C ALA A 1120 -0.99 -28.89 60.74
N GLU A 1121 0.04 -28.63 59.93
CA GLU A 1121 1.39 -29.17 60.12
C GLU A 1121 2.10 -28.54 61.31
N LEU A 1122 1.78 -27.29 61.63
CA LEU A 1122 2.28 -26.60 62.82
C LEU A 1122 1.59 -27.08 64.12
N TRP A 1123 0.48 -27.83 64.03
CA TRP A 1123 -0.19 -28.42 65.20
C TRP A 1123 0.53 -29.66 65.72
N VAL A 1124 1.75 -29.48 66.22
CA VAL A 1124 2.59 -30.56 66.75
C VAL A 1124 3.32 -30.11 68.02
N GLY A 1125 3.65 -31.03 68.92
CA GLY A 1125 4.48 -30.73 70.10
C GLY A 1125 3.87 -29.75 71.11
N SER A 1126 4.69 -29.15 71.96
CA SER A 1126 4.29 -28.04 72.86
C SER A 1126 4.73 -26.70 72.25
N ASN A 1127 4.39 -26.50 70.98
CA ASN A 1127 4.84 -25.37 70.16
C ASN A 1127 4.03 -24.10 70.43
N ASN A 1128 4.63 -22.93 70.24
CA ASN A 1128 4.00 -21.66 70.53
C ASN A 1128 4.32 -20.61 69.46
N PHE A 1129 3.32 -19.81 69.10
CA PHE A 1129 3.53 -18.52 68.44
C PHE A 1129 3.74 -17.44 69.50
N ILE A 1130 4.67 -16.54 69.22
CA ILE A 1130 4.98 -15.37 70.05
C ILE A 1130 4.64 -14.15 69.19
N VAL A 1131 3.68 -13.35 69.64
CA VAL A 1131 3.14 -12.21 68.87
C VAL A 1131 3.22 -10.95 69.72
N THR A 1132 3.68 -9.83 69.16
CA THR A 1132 3.79 -8.55 69.89
C THR A 1132 2.41 -7.91 70.17
N HIS A 1133 2.26 -7.16 71.27
CA HIS A 1133 0.97 -6.60 71.71
C HIS A 1133 0.49 -5.39 70.89
N GLU A 1134 1.37 -4.59 70.30
CA GLU A 1134 1.04 -3.34 69.60
C GLU A 1134 1.34 -3.44 68.10
N ALA A 1135 0.39 -2.99 67.27
CA ALA A 1135 0.70 -2.59 65.90
C ALA A 1135 1.36 -1.20 65.96
N ALA A 1136 2.44 -1.00 65.22
CA ALA A 1136 3.32 0.18 65.31
C ALA A 1136 2.59 1.53 65.49
N PRO A 1137 3.06 2.41 66.40
CA PRO A 1137 2.81 3.83 66.27
C PRO A 1137 4.10 4.67 66.39
N MET A 1138 4.78 4.94 65.28
CA MET A 1138 5.57 6.18 65.08
C MET A 1138 5.61 6.56 63.59
N GLY A 1139 4.83 7.57 63.21
CA GLY A 1139 5.09 8.44 62.05
C GLY A 1139 5.23 7.80 60.67
N ALA A 1140 4.11 7.33 60.11
CA ALA A 1140 3.85 7.22 58.66
C ALA A 1140 4.90 6.47 57.80
N LEU A 1141 4.91 5.13 57.84
CA LEU A 1141 5.45 4.34 56.74
C LEU A 1141 4.67 3.04 56.50
N ASP A 1142 4.50 2.79 55.21
CA ASP A 1142 4.32 1.52 54.51
C ASP A 1142 2.96 0.82 54.50
N SER A 1143 2.40 0.71 53.29
CA SER A 1143 1.26 -0.16 52.96
C SER A 1143 1.80 -1.34 52.14
N LYS A 1144 2.51 -2.27 52.79
CA LYS A 1144 3.18 -3.40 52.13
C LYS A 1144 2.43 -4.74 52.22
N TYR A 1145 1.35 -4.86 52.97
CA TYR A 1145 0.63 -6.13 53.11
C TYR A 1145 -0.36 -6.41 51.96
N GLN A 1146 0.18 -6.60 50.75
CA GLN A 1146 -0.35 -7.51 49.74
C GLN A 1146 0.84 -8.21 49.05
N TYR A 1147 1.28 -9.33 49.60
CA TYR A 1147 2.22 -10.22 48.90
C TYR A 1147 1.54 -10.77 47.65
N ASN A 1148 2.04 -10.40 46.47
CA ASN A 1148 1.75 -11.13 45.24
C ASN A 1148 2.68 -12.35 45.20
N VAL A 1149 2.16 -13.46 45.72
CA VAL A 1149 2.79 -14.77 45.93
C VAL A 1149 3.45 -15.39 44.67
N SER A 1150 3.24 -14.82 43.49
CA SER A 1150 3.88 -15.31 42.27
C SER A 1150 5.40 -15.07 42.19
N GLN A 1151 5.95 -14.08 42.91
CA GLN A 1151 7.38 -13.74 42.81
C GLN A 1151 8.31 -14.49 43.78
N LEU A 1152 7.82 -14.92 44.95
CA LEU A 1152 8.64 -15.73 45.89
C LEU A 1152 8.61 -17.22 45.55
N VAL A 1153 7.50 -17.72 45.00
CA VAL A 1153 7.37 -19.13 44.56
C VAL A 1153 8.18 -19.41 43.28
N GLN A 1154 8.42 -18.41 42.42
CA GLN A 1154 9.26 -18.60 41.22
C GLN A 1154 10.76 -18.61 41.48
N ALA A 1155 11.24 -18.01 42.58
CA ALA A 1155 12.65 -18.07 42.97
C ALA A 1155 13.04 -19.42 43.63
N MET A 1156 12.06 -20.19 44.14
CA MET A 1156 12.30 -21.47 44.82
C MET A 1156 11.85 -22.71 44.02
N ALA A 1157 11.22 -22.54 42.85
CA ALA A 1157 10.79 -23.64 41.99
C ALA A 1157 11.78 -24.03 40.88
N VAL A 1158 12.94 -23.37 40.76
CA VAL A 1158 13.98 -23.73 39.76
C VAL A 1158 14.98 -24.72 40.35
N GLY A 1159 14.47 -25.89 40.72
CA GLY A 1159 15.25 -27.02 41.20
C GLY A 1159 14.66 -28.34 40.74
N GLY A 1160 14.48 -28.54 39.42
CA GLY A 1160 13.88 -29.77 38.92
C GLY A 1160 13.70 -29.89 37.40
N GLY A 1161 14.80 -29.91 36.64
CA GLY A 1161 14.96 -30.72 35.43
C GLY A 1161 14.13 -30.41 34.17
N GLN A 1162 14.70 -29.62 33.26
CA GLN A 1162 15.08 -30.12 31.93
C GLN A 1162 16.29 -29.32 31.41
N ALA A 1163 17.42 -30.02 31.32
CA ALA A 1163 18.62 -29.54 30.66
C ALA A 1163 18.46 -29.71 29.14
N ALA A 1164 18.35 -28.60 28.41
CA ALA A 1164 18.95 -28.45 27.08
C ALA A 1164 18.98 -26.97 26.69
N ALA A 1165 20.20 -26.47 26.47
CA ALA A 1165 20.57 -25.20 25.85
C ALA A 1165 20.26 -23.92 26.64
N LEU A 1166 21.27 -23.43 27.38
CA LEU A 1166 21.85 -22.09 27.25
C LEU A 1166 23.07 -22.01 28.19
N ALA A 1167 24.26 -22.19 27.61
CA ALA A 1167 25.52 -21.92 28.30
C ALA A 1167 25.83 -20.41 28.21
N PRO A 1168 26.29 -19.75 29.29
CA PRO A 1168 26.79 -18.38 29.23
C PRO A 1168 28.22 -18.38 28.68
N THR A 1169 28.43 -17.84 27.48
CA THR A 1169 29.78 -17.55 26.98
C THR A 1169 30.31 -16.29 27.65
N ARG A 1170 31.26 -16.50 28.57
CA ARG A 1170 32.22 -15.49 29.02
C ARG A 1170 33.20 -15.23 27.88
N SER A 1171 33.16 -14.05 27.26
CA SER A 1171 34.18 -13.63 26.31
C SER A 1171 35.38 -13.08 27.07
N ASP A 1172 36.55 -13.67 26.87
CA ASP A 1172 37.73 -12.86 26.63
C ASP A 1172 38.81 -13.58 25.80
N THR A 1173 39.40 -12.79 24.90
CA THR A 1173 40.65 -12.99 24.12
C THR A 1173 40.68 -13.87 22.85
N THR A 1174 40.79 -13.15 21.72
CA THR A 1174 41.68 -13.35 20.56
C THR A 1174 41.81 -14.73 19.90
N SER A 1175 41.32 -14.86 18.67
CA SER A 1175 42.12 -15.28 17.50
C SER A 1175 41.34 -15.16 16.20
N SER A 1176 41.96 -14.49 15.24
CA SER A 1176 41.57 -14.35 13.84
C SER A 1176 41.53 -15.69 13.10
N VAL A 1177 40.41 -16.04 12.46
CA VAL A 1177 40.38 -16.84 11.23
C VAL A 1177 39.23 -16.40 10.33
N THR A 1178 39.59 -15.87 9.17
CA THR A 1178 38.77 -15.61 8.00
C THR A 1178 38.31 -16.93 7.38
N LEU A 1179 37.02 -17.10 7.03
CA LEU A 1179 36.65 -17.92 5.86
C LEU A 1179 35.29 -17.55 5.25
N LEU A 1180 35.39 -17.37 3.93
CA LEU A 1180 34.45 -16.91 2.93
C LEU A 1180 33.27 -17.87 2.62
N ALA A 1181 32.14 -17.23 2.26
CA ALA A 1181 31.27 -17.49 1.10
C ALA A 1181 30.32 -18.72 1.07
N THR A 1182 29.00 -18.52 1.24
CA THR A 1182 27.92 -18.39 0.20
C THR A 1182 27.22 -19.74 -0.16
N PRO A 1183 26.06 -19.80 -0.88
CA PRO A 1183 24.74 -20.08 -0.29
C PRO A 1183 23.99 -21.25 -0.95
N VAL A 1184 22.82 -21.61 -0.40
CA VAL A 1184 21.67 -22.19 -1.15
C VAL A 1184 20.41 -21.50 -0.69
#